data_AF-A0A444YE24-F1
#
_entry.id   AF-A0A444YE24-F1
#
_cell.length_a   1.000
_cell.length_b   1.000
_cell.length_c   1.000
_cell.angle_alpha   90.00
_cell.angle_beta   90.00
_cell.angle_gamma   90.00
#
_symmetry.space_group_name_H-M   'P 1'
#
loop_
_entity.id
_entity.type
_entity.pdbx_description
1 polymer ?
#
loop_
_entity_poly.entity_id
_entity_poly.type
_entity_poly.pdbx_seq_one_letter_code
_entity_poly.pdbx_strand_id
1 'polypeptide(L)'
;MEQCRPDGGSIGVNYGRIANNLPSAVKVVQLLKSNGLNRVKVYDTDPAVLHALSGTDIKVTVDLPNQQLFAAARSLSFAVAWVNRNVAAYHPHTQIEAIAVGNEVFADPGNTTKFLVPAMKNIHQALIRFNLHNQIKVSSPIALAALGNSYPSSAGSFRPELIEPVFEPMLRFLRETGSYLMVNVYPFFAYESNADVISLDYALFRQNAGVVDPGNGLRYFNLFDAQIDAVFAALSALKYNDVEIVVTETGWPSKGDNNEVGASVENAAAYNGNLVRKILTGGGTPLRPKADLTVYLFALFNENQKFGPTSERNFGLFYPDERKVYDIPFTTEGLKDYHDRPSTSPSPSTAAPATPVNPVTAPSTGNGGVSKSSAANTWCVANPDAQKEKLQVALDFACGEGGADCRPIQPGATCYDPNTLVAHASFAFNSYYQKKARAGGSCYFGGSAYVVTQEPTKEFLHIAAKNGKHDVVKYILKTPQLGNWDDGPQSVGTDNISVTERHKDTVESLSVISTLIITASVAACLAVPGEADDNLHKAMFHLFIFCITVSMFISTGATIILIWGRLGVIQLLNLVMVVALPLLGTAVVTLFLAFMAGIYTVISKLTWLATTFLIITCIFTCKISRYISHYRFIFLASLAEKERQLPLPFVAEPKE
;
A
#
# COMPACT_ATOMS: atom_id res chain seq x y z
N MET A 1 14.14 53.55 1.40
CA MET A 1 13.08 52.95 0.55
C MET A 1 12.90 51.53 1.05
N GLU A 2 11.92 51.35 1.93
CA GLU A 2 11.60 50.07 2.53
C GLU A 2 10.84 49.26 1.48
N GLN A 3 11.52 48.29 0.87
CA GLN A 3 10.92 47.39 -0.09
C GLN A 3 9.86 46.56 0.64
N CYS A 4 8.60 46.73 0.24
CA CYS A 4 7.48 45.92 0.70
C CYS A 4 7.80 44.43 0.48
N ARG A 5 7.93 43.68 1.57
CA ARG A 5 8.14 42.22 1.57
C ARG A 5 6.89 41.51 1.04
N PRO A 6 6.96 40.68 -0.01
CA PRO A 6 5.87 39.79 -0.40
C PRO A 6 5.97 38.50 0.45
N ASP A 7 5.81 38.60 1.77
CA ASP A 7 6.06 37.48 2.70
C ASP A 7 4.84 36.55 2.86
N GLY A 8 4.43 35.90 1.77
CA GLY A 8 3.52 34.74 1.82
C GLY A 8 4.32 33.44 1.69
N GLY A 9 3.82 32.35 2.29
CA GLY A 9 4.37 31.01 2.09
C GLY A 9 4.22 30.51 0.65
N SER A 10 4.71 29.31 0.36
CA SER A 10 4.71 28.73 -0.98
C SER A 10 3.80 27.50 -1.06
N ILE A 11 2.97 27.43 -2.11
CA ILE A 11 2.16 26.26 -2.44
C ILE A 11 2.81 25.47 -3.58
N GLY A 12 2.92 24.16 -3.38
CA GLY A 12 3.21 23.17 -4.41
C GLY A 12 2.15 22.08 -4.45
N VAL A 13 2.35 21.09 -5.32
CA VAL A 13 1.43 19.94 -5.45
C VAL A 13 2.20 18.64 -5.63
N ASN A 14 1.68 17.55 -5.08
CA ASN A 14 2.20 16.20 -5.33
C ASN A 14 1.68 15.68 -6.68
N TYR A 15 2.58 15.35 -7.59
CA TYR A 15 2.24 14.68 -8.84
C TYR A 15 2.38 13.16 -8.67
N GLY A 16 1.37 12.57 -8.02
CA GLY A 16 1.19 11.12 -7.91
C GLY A 16 0.82 10.48 -9.24
N ARG A 17 1.32 9.27 -9.48
CA ARG A 17 1.21 8.55 -10.77
C ARG A 17 0.80 7.09 -10.64
N ILE A 18 0.21 6.69 -9.51
CA ILE A 18 -0.34 5.35 -9.30
C ILE A 18 -1.73 5.28 -9.96
N ALA A 19 -1.74 5.36 -11.30
CA ALA A 19 -2.92 5.34 -12.13
C ALA A 19 -2.59 4.97 -13.59
N ASN A 20 -3.59 4.51 -14.34
CA ASN A 20 -3.44 4.07 -15.73
C ASN A 20 -4.11 4.98 -16.77
N ASN A 21 -4.62 6.14 -16.36
CA ASN A 21 -5.43 7.04 -17.18
C ASN A 21 -5.02 8.52 -17.10
N LEU A 22 -3.82 8.80 -16.57
CA LEU A 22 -3.30 10.16 -16.41
C LEU A 22 -2.86 10.80 -17.73
N PRO A 23 -2.89 12.14 -17.83
CA PRO A 23 -2.38 12.84 -18.99
C PRO A 23 -0.85 12.73 -19.09
N SER A 24 -0.30 13.04 -20.27
CA SER A 24 1.16 13.02 -20.46
C SER A 24 1.86 14.08 -19.62
N ALA A 25 3.14 13.87 -19.29
CA ALA A 25 3.91 14.81 -18.47
C ALA A 25 3.93 16.24 -19.05
N VAL A 26 3.93 16.39 -20.39
CA VAL A 26 3.87 17.70 -21.07
C VAL A 26 2.54 18.41 -20.77
N LYS A 27 1.42 17.69 -20.84
CA LYS A 27 0.11 18.26 -20.49
C LYS A 27 0.04 18.61 -19.01
N VAL A 28 0.60 17.78 -18.13
CA VAL A 28 0.69 18.08 -16.69
C VAL A 28 1.45 19.37 -16.43
N VAL A 29 2.58 19.59 -17.10
CA VAL A 29 3.34 20.85 -17.00
C VAL A 29 2.51 22.04 -17.48
N GLN A 30 1.75 21.90 -18.57
CA GLN A 30 0.84 22.95 -19.04
C GLN A 30 -0.26 23.25 -18.01
N LEU A 31 -0.84 22.21 -17.40
CA LEU A 31 -1.84 22.33 -16.36
C LEU A 31 -1.29 23.04 -15.10
N LEU A 32 -0.07 22.70 -14.67
CA LEU A 32 0.59 23.37 -13.55
C LEU A 32 0.76 24.86 -13.85
N LYS A 33 1.31 25.21 -15.02
CA LYS A 33 1.51 26.60 -15.46
C LYS A 33 0.20 27.38 -15.54
N SER A 34 -0.85 26.79 -16.15
CA SER A 34 -2.13 27.47 -16.32
C SER A 34 -2.84 27.77 -15.00
N ASN A 35 -2.51 27.03 -13.94
CA ASN A 35 -3.04 27.24 -12.59
C ASN A 35 -2.10 28.05 -11.68
N GLY A 36 -0.96 28.52 -12.19
CA GLY A 36 0.02 29.30 -11.40
C GLY A 36 0.81 28.48 -10.39
N LEU A 37 0.81 27.14 -10.51
CA LEU A 37 1.59 26.25 -9.67
C LEU A 37 3.04 26.18 -10.19
N ASN A 38 3.97 26.69 -9.39
CA ASN A 38 5.39 26.78 -9.74
C ASN A 38 6.28 25.77 -8.98
N ARG A 39 5.67 24.82 -8.27
CA ARG A 39 6.37 23.83 -7.46
C ARG A 39 5.64 22.49 -7.48
N VAL A 40 6.37 21.40 -7.70
CA VAL A 40 5.82 20.04 -7.79
C VAL A 40 6.71 19.04 -7.06
N LYS A 41 6.11 18.05 -6.38
CA LYS A 41 6.84 16.90 -5.83
C LYS A 41 6.45 15.65 -6.59
N VAL A 42 7.43 14.86 -7.01
CA VAL A 42 7.26 13.58 -7.71
C VAL A 42 7.89 12.44 -6.90
N TYR A 43 7.24 11.28 -6.86
CA TYR A 43 7.64 10.14 -6.02
C TYR A 43 8.74 9.25 -6.62
N ASP A 44 9.40 9.75 -7.66
CA ASP A 44 10.46 9.07 -8.39
C ASP A 44 11.30 10.08 -9.19
N THR A 45 12.07 9.58 -10.15
CA THR A 45 12.94 10.36 -11.05
C THR A 45 12.69 9.99 -12.51
N ASP A 46 11.40 9.87 -12.89
CA ASP A 46 11.00 9.51 -14.24
C ASP A 46 11.53 10.49 -15.30
N PRO A 47 12.31 10.01 -16.30
CA PRO A 47 12.89 10.86 -17.33
C PRO A 47 11.88 11.67 -18.12
N ALA A 48 10.69 11.13 -18.42
CA ALA A 48 9.69 11.84 -19.21
C ALA A 48 9.12 13.04 -18.43
N VAL A 49 8.99 12.90 -17.11
CA VAL A 49 8.56 14.00 -16.23
C VAL A 49 9.64 15.06 -16.11
N LEU A 50 10.89 14.65 -15.85
CA LEU A 50 12.01 15.58 -15.73
C LEU A 50 12.27 16.33 -17.04
N HIS A 51 12.23 15.66 -18.19
CA HIS A 51 12.33 16.32 -19.50
C HIS A 51 11.17 17.30 -19.75
N ALA A 52 9.94 16.96 -19.37
CA ALA A 52 8.80 17.87 -19.54
C ALA A 52 8.92 19.14 -18.69
N LEU A 53 9.56 19.05 -17.52
CA LEU A 53 9.81 20.19 -16.62
C LEU A 53 11.00 21.06 -17.06
N SER A 54 11.80 20.61 -18.01
CA SER A 54 12.96 21.35 -18.52
C SER A 54 12.57 22.71 -19.11
N GLY A 55 13.17 23.78 -18.62
CA GLY A 55 12.94 25.16 -19.09
C GLY A 55 11.59 25.75 -18.67
N THR A 56 10.94 25.20 -17.64
CA THR A 56 9.58 25.62 -17.22
C THR A 56 9.55 26.56 -16.02
N ASP A 57 10.68 26.74 -15.34
CA ASP A 57 10.82 27.40 -14.04
C ASP A 57 10.00 26.79 -12.88
N ILE A 58 9.34 25.64 -13.12
CA ILE A 58 8.69 24.87 -12.06
C ILE A 58 9.77 24.16 -11.26
N LYS A 59 9.83 24.45 -9.96
CA LYS A 59 10.73 23.78 -9.02
C LYS A 59 10.22 22.37 -8.73
N VAL A 60 11.12 21.40 -8.70
CA VAL A 60 10.78 20.00 -8.46
C VAL A 60 11.53 19.40 -7.28
N THR A 61 10.77 18.76 -6.39
CA THR A 61 11.28 17.80 -5.42
C THR A 61 11.13 16.39 -5.99
N VAL A 62 12.22 15.62 -6.02
CA VAL A 62 12.23 14.23 -6.49
C VAL A 62 12.49 13.26 -5.35
N ASP A 63 11.98 12.04 -5.45
CA ASP A 63 12.19 11.03 -4.41
C ASP A 63 13.21 9.96 -4.83
N LEU A 64 14.08 9.58 -3.89
CA LEU A 64 14.77 8.29 -3.91
C LEU A 64 13.84 7.26 -3.25
N PRO A 65 13.29 6.27 -3.98
CA PRO A 65 12.29 5.35 -3.43
C PRO A 65 12.83 4.50 -2.26
N ASN A 66 11.95 4.10 -1.33
CA ASN A 66 12.29 3.29 -0.16
C ASN A 66 13.09 2.02 -0.53
N GLN A 67 12.75 1.38 -1.65
CA GLN A 67 13.41 0.15 -2.14
C GLN A 67 14.89 0.36 -2.48
N GLN A 68 15.32 1.60 -2.71
CA GLN A 68 16.71 1.94 -3.03
C GLN A 68 17.51 2.40 -1.81
N LEU A 69 16.88 2.58 -0.64
CA LEU A 69 17.55 3.04 0.58
C LEU A 69 18.71 2.12 0.97
N PHE A 70 18.53 0.79 0.88
CA PHE A 70 19.60 -0.16 1.17
C PHE A 70 20.84 0.05 0.30
N ALA A 71 20.66 0.16 -1.02
CA ALA A 71 21.76 0.32 -1.96
C ALA A 71 22.45 1.68 -1.80
N ALA A 72 21.66 2.75 -1.63
CA ALA A 72 22.16 4.10 -1.38
C ALA A 72 22.91 4.21 -0.06
N ALA A 73 22.45 3.54 1.00
CA ALA A 73 23.11 3.50 2.30
C ALA A 73 24.45 2.74 2.25
N ARG A 74 24.48 1.60 1.56
CA ARG A 74 25.63 0.70 1.57
C ARG A 74 26.76 1.14 0.66
N SER A 75 26.46 1.88 -0.41
CA SER A 75 27.41 2.18 -1.47
C SER A 75 27.36 3.65 -1.91
N LEU A 76 28.45 4.38 -1.63
CA LEU A 76 28.61 5.74 -2.17
C LEU A 76 28.68 5.75 -3.70
N SER A 77 29.24 4.73 -4.34
CA SER A 77 29.28 4.67 -5.82
C SER A 77 27.88 4.51 -6.41
N PHE A 78 26.98 3.78 -5.73
CA PHE A 78 25.57 3.72 -6.11
C PHE A 78 24.93 5.11 -6.00
N ALA A 79 25.11 5.81 -4.87
CA ALA A 79 24.55 7.15 -4.69
C ALA A 79 25.08 8.16 -5.74
N VAL A 80 26.38 8.10 -6.06
CA VAL A 80 26.98 8.93 -7.11
C VAL A 80 26.38 8.62 -8.49
N ALA A 81 26.23 7.35 -8.84
CA ALA A 81 25.61 6.95 -10.11
C ALA A 81 24.14 7.38 -10.18
N TRP A 82 23.41 7.25 -9.06
CA TRP A 82 22.02 7.68 -8.94
C TRP A 82 21.89 9.19 -9.14
N VAL A 83 22.68 10.00 -8.42
CA VAL A 83 22.65 11.47 -8.56
C VAL A 83 23.06 11.90 -9.96
N ASN A 84 24.08 11.26 -10.56
CA ASN A 84 24.48 11.57 -11.92
C ASN A 84 23.32 11.38 -12.91
N ARG A 85 22.70 10.20 -12.86
CA ARG A 85 21.66 9.79 -13.82
C ARG A 85 20.35 10.55 -13.63
N ASN A 86 19.96 10.81 -12.38
CA ASN A 86 18.61 11.23 -12.04
C ASN A 86 18.51 12.71 -11.67
N VAL A 87 19.65 13.37 -11.43
CA VAL A 87 19.69 14.77 -10.96
C VAL A 87 20.64 15.61 -11.82
N ALA A 88 21.93 15.28 -11.84
CA ALA A 88 22.94 16.07 -12.54
C ALA A 88 22.71 16.11 -14.06
N ALA A 89 22.15 15.04 -14.64
CA ALA A 89 21.80 14.99 -16.06
C ALA A 89 20.69 15.97 -16.48
N TYR A 90 19.86 16.46 -15.54
CA TYR A 90 18.71 17.33 -15.82
C TYR A 90 18.90 18.76 -15.31
N HIS A 91 19.65 18.94 -14.21
CA HIS A 91 19.93 20.25 -13.63
C HIS A 91 21.00 21.00 -14.45
N PRO A 92 20.89 22.33 -14.71
CA PRO A 92 19.88 23.27 -14.19
C PRO A 92 18.64 23.46 -15.07
N HIS A 93 18.57 22.82 -16.25
CA HIS A 93 17.44 23.01 -17.16
C HIS A 93 16.11 22.61 -16.51
N THR A 94 16.13 21.54 -15.72
CA THR A 94 15.06 21.19 -14.78
C THR A 94 15.45 21.69 -13.39
N GLN A 95 14.62 22.51 -12.77
CA GLN A 95 14.91 23.13 -11.45
C GLN A 95 14.66 22.14 -10.30
N ILE A 96 15.50 21.11 -10.18
CA ILE A 96 15.48 20.19 -9.04
C ILE A 96 16.01 20.94 -7.82
N GLU A 97 15.18 21.15 -6.80
CA GLU A 97 15.55 21.91 -5.60
C GLU A 97 15.79 21.03 -4.36
N ALA A 98 15.24 19.83 -4.36
CA ALA A 98 15.36 18.91 -3.24
C ALA A 98 15.25 17.45 -3.66
N ILE A 99 15.90 16.59 -2.88
CA ILE A 99 15.77 15.14 -2.93
C ILE A 99 15.16 14.66 -1.62
N ALA A 100 13.98 14.08 -1.70
CA ALA A 100 13.37 13.32 -0.63
C ALA A 100 13.93 11.88 -0.63
N VAL A 101 14.73 11.54 0.37
CA VAL A 101 15.36 10.22 0.49
C VAL A 101 14.43 9.30 1.27
N GLY A 102 13.68 8.47 0.55
CA GLY A 102 12.57 7.69 1.09
C GLY A 102 11.30 8.53 1.27
N ASN A 103 10.21 7.88 1.65
CA ASN A 103 8.93 8.48 2.02
C ASN A 103 8.29 7.64 3.13
N GLU A 104 7.94 8.27 4.26
CA GLU A 104 7.30 7.64 5.41
C GLU A 104 7.97 6.35 5.89
N VAL A 105 9.31 6.36 5.90
CA VAL A 105 10.16 5.17 6.07
C VAL A 105 9.87 4.36 7.33
N PHE A 106 9.36 4.98 8.41
CA PHE A 106 9.07 4.30 9.67
C PHE A 106 7.84 3.40 9.62
N ALA A 107 7.01 3.57 8.59
CA ALA A 107 5.86 2.72 8.29
C ALA A 107 6.15 1.75 7.12
N ASP A 108 7.37 1.77 6.55
CA ASP A 108 7.74 0.90 5.43
C ASP A 108 7.72 -0.59 5.85
N PRO A 109 6.90 -1.44 5.19
CA PRO A 109 6.89 -2.88 5.44
C PRO A 109 8.25 -3.55 5.21
N GLY A 110 9.14 -2.94 4.41
CA GLY A 110 10.50 -3.40 4.18
C GLY A 110 11.48 -3.18 5.34
N ASN A 111 11.07 -2.51 6.42
CA ASN A 111 11.90 -2.18 7.58
C ASN A 111 13.22 -1.49 7.18
N THR A 112 13.11 -0.48 6.32
CA THR A 112 14.27 0.24 5.76
C THR A 112 14.79 1.38 6.63
N THR A 113 14.18 1.62 7.80
CA THR A 113 14.53 2.68 8.78
C THR A 113 16.03 2.82 9.02
N LYS A 114 16.75 1.72 9.25
CA LYS A 114 18.20 1.74 9.55
C LYS A 114 19.08 2.22 8.38
N PHE A 115 18.54 2.25 7.17
CA PHE A 115 19.25 2.67 5.95
C PHE A 115 19.04 4.15 5.63
N LEU A 116 18.06 4.80 6.25
CA LEU A 116 17.65 6.15 5.91
C LEU A 116 18.79 7.18 6.01
N VAL A 117 19.33 7.39 7.21
CA VAL A 117 20.34 8.43 7.44
C VAL A 117 21.65 8.14 6.68
N PRO A 118 22.17 6.90 6.61
CA PRO A 118 23.30 6.60 5.74
C PRO A 118 23.04 6.90 4.25
N ALA A 119 21.84 6.61 3.74
CA ALA A 119 21.47 6.95 2.37
C ALA A 119 21.44 8.47 2.14
N MET A 120 20.85 9.24 3.06
CA MET A 120 20.85 10.71 3.01
C MET A 120 22.27 11.28 2.93
N LYS A 121 23.18 10.78 3.78
CA LYS A 121 24.58 11.19 3.79
C LYS A 121 25.29 10.89 2.47
N ASN A 122 25.09 9.68 1.91
CA ASN A 122 25.71 9.31 0.64
C ASN A 122 25.15 10.11 -0.55
N ILE A 123 23.85 10.41 -0.56
CA ILE A 123 23.23 11.28 -1.58
C ILE A 123 23.78 12.70 -1.49
N HIS A 124 23.93 13.26 -0.29
CA HIS A 124 24.55 14.57 -0.12
C HIS A 124 26.02 14.58 -0.55
N GLN A 125 26.80 13.57 -0.18
CA GLN A 125 28.19 13.41 -0.66
C GLN A 125 28.27 13.30 -2.19
N ALA A 126 27.30 12.63 -2.82
CA ALA A 126 27.20 12.59 -4.28
C ALA A 126 26.91 13.99 -4.86
N LEU A 127 25.97 14.76 -4.29
CA LEU A 127 25.73 16.14 -4.70
C LEU A 127 26.95 17.05 -4.55
N ILE A 128 27.80 16.84 -3.54
CA ILE A 128 29.08 17.56 -3.39
C ILE A 128 29.98 17.30 -4.61
N ARG A 129 30.10 16.04 -5.06
CA ARG A 129 30.94 15.69 -6.23
C ARG A 129 30.49 16.34 -7.53
N PHE A 130 29.21 16.67 -7.65
CA PHE A 130 28.65 17.39 -8.80
C PHE A 130 28.53 18.90 -8.57
N ASN A 131 29.02 19.44 -7.43
CA ASN A 131 28.87 20.84 -7.03
C ASN A 131 27.40 21.33 -6.92
N LEU A 132 26.47 20.43 -6.60
CA LEU A 132 25.03 20.71 -6.50
C LEU A 132 24.53 20.87 -5.05
N HIS A 133 25.34 20.53 -4.04
CA HIS A 133 24.96 20.49 -2.63
C HIS A 133 24.44 21.81 -2.04
N ASN A 134 24.83 22.96 -2.59
CA ASN A 134 24.33 24.28 -2.16
C ASN A 134 22.99 24.65 -2.80
N GLN A 135 22.63 24.01 -3.91
CA GLN A 135 21.43 24.29 -4.70
C GLN A 135 20.32 23.29 -4.41
N ILE A 136 20.68 22.03 -4.13
CA ILE A 136 19.75 20.92 -3.94
C ILE A 136 19.80 20.42 -2.50
N LYS A 137 18.68 20.55 -1.79
CA LYS A 137 18.53 20.10 -0.40
C LYS A 137 18.28 18.59 -0.34
N VAL A 138 18.69 17.96 0.77
CA VAL A 138 18.43 16.54 1.02
C VAL A 138 17.64 16.43 2.31
N SER A 139 16.50 15.75 2.27
CA SER A 139 15.65 15.51 3.44
C SER A 139 14.91 14.18 3.29
N SER A 140 14.00 13.87 4.22
CA SER A 140 13.15 12.68 4.20
C SER A 140 11.77 13.04 4.73
N PRO A 141 10.69 12.87 3.94
CA PRO A 141 9.31 12.97 4.41
C PRO A 141 9.03 11.97 5.53
N ILE A 142 8.58 12.48 6.68
CA ILE A 142 8.08 11.67 7.79
C ILE A 142 6.56 11.79 7.92
N ALA A 143 5.88 10.70 8.24
CA ALA A 143 4.49 10.73 8.68
C ALA A 143 4.40 11.23 10.13
N LEU A 144 3.26 11.81 10.52
CA LEU A 144 3.02 12.16 11.93
C LEU A 144 2.99 10.96 12.88
N ALA A 145 2.85 9.73 12.37
CA ALA A 145 3.03 8.50 13.14
C ALA A 145 4.45 8.33 13.74
N ALA A 146 5.40 9.19 13.35
CA ALA A 146 6.71 9.28 13.98
C ALA A 146 6.68 9.99 15.34
N LEU A 147 5.61 10.73 15.65
CA LEU A 147 5.41 11.37 16.95
C LEU A 147 4.94 10.35 17.99
N GLY A 148 5.52 10.40 19.18
CA GLY A 148 5.06 9.66 20.35
C GLY A 148 3.97 10.42 21.12
N ASN A 149 4.09 11.75 21.15
CA ASN A 149 3.04 12.62 21.64
C ASN A 149 2.81 13.77 20.67
N SER A 150 1.56 14.17 20.50
CA SER A 150 1.13 15.29 19.65
C SER A 150 0.05 16.16 20.29
N TYR A 151 -0.44 15.79 21.47
CA TYR A 151 -1.44 16.56 22.21
C TYR A 151 -1.07 16.68 23.71
N PRO A 152 -1.09 17.90 24.28
CA PRO A 152 -1.22 19.17 23.57
C PRO A 152 -0.02 19.43 22.65
N SER A 153 -0.16 20.33 21.67
CA SER A 153 0.89 20.59 20.67
C SER A 153 2.24 20.95 21.30
N SER A 154 2.24 21.69 22.41
CA SER A 154 3.45 22.05 23.17
C SER A 154 4.21 20.86 23.75
N ALA A 155 3.54 19.71 23.91
CA ALA A 155 4.11 18.47 24.43
C ALA A 155 4.53 17.51 23.30
N GLY A 156 4.55 18.00 22.06
CA GLY A 156 4.99 17.25 20.90
C GLY A 156 6.36 16.62 21.08
N SER A 157 6.48 15.33 20.78
CA SER A 157 7.73 14.57 20.90
C SER A 157 7.79 13.46 19.87
N PHE A 158 8.99 13.16 19.37
CA PHE A 158 9.20 11.97 18.55
C PHE A 158 9.13 10.69 19.39
N ARG A 159 8.73 9.58 18.77
CA ARG A 159 8.74 8.26 19.41
C ARG A 159 10.14 7.95 19.96
N PRO A 160 10.29 7.59 21.25
CA PRO A 160 11.60 7.40 21.89
C PRO A 160 12.54 6.45 21.13
N GLU A 161 12.01 5.36 20.59
CA GLU A 161 12.72 4.33 19.83
C GLU A 161 13.27 4.82 18.48
N LEU A 162 12.83 5.98 17.98
CA LEU A 162 13.34 6.59 16.75
C LEU A 162 14.37 7.69 17.03
N ILE A 163 14.50 8.15 18.28
CA ILE A 163 15.32 9.32 18.63
C ILE A 163 16.79 9.06 18.32
N GLU A 164 17.44 8.16 19.05
CA GLU A 164 18.86 7.84 18.89
C GLU A 164 19.19 7.26 17.50
N PRO A 165 18.46 6.23 16.99
CA PRO A 165 18.88 5.59 15.74
C PRO A 165 18.59 6.43 14.49
N VAL A 166 17.68 7.41 14.55
CA VAL A 166 17.26 8.17 13.36
C VAL A 166 17.21 9.67 13.58
N PHE A 167 16.37 10.18 14.49
CA PHE A 167 16.11 11.62 14.57
C PHE A 167 17.35 12.42 14.97
N GLU A 168 18.11 12.00 15.98
CA GLU A 168 19.34 12.70 16.35
C GLU A 168 20.34 12.79 15.19
N PRO A 169 20.73 11.68 14.52
CA PRO A 169 21.67 11.77 13.40
C PRO A 169 21.07 12.42 12.15
N MET A 170 19.76 12.32 11.91
CA MET A 170 19.07 12.98 10.79
C MET A 170 19.00 14.49 11.00
N LEU A 171 18.53 14.97 12.16
CA LEU A 171 18.41 16.40 12.46
C LEU A 171 19.78 17.08 12.52
N ARG A 172 20.80 16.38 13.03
CA ARG A 172 22.19 16.85 12.94
C ARG A 172 22.63 17.04 11.49
N PHE A 173 22.38 16.05 10.64
CA PHE A 173 22.68 16.14 9.21
C PHE A 173 21.93 17.30 8.53
N LEU A 174 20.64 17.48 8.82
CA LEU A 174 19.85 18.57 8.25
C LEU A 174 20.41 19.93 8.66
N ARG A 175 20.75 20.13 9.94
CA ARG A 175 21.40 21.36 10.42
C ARG A 175 22.75 21.59 9.76
N GLU A 176 23.63 20.59 9.74
CA GLU A 176 24.99 20.69 9.18
C GLU A 176 24.99 21.01 7.68
N THR A 177 23.95 20.61 6.96
CA THR A 177 23.80 20.83 5.51
C THR A 177 22.91 22.03 5.16
N GLY A 178 22.39 22.75 6.16
CA GLY A 178 21.44 23.84 5.96
C GLY A 178 20.18 23.39 5.21
N SER A 179 19.68 22.20 5.53
CA SER A 179 18.46 21.59 5.00
C SER A 179 17.32 21.67 6.03
N TYR A 180 16.14 21.20 5.64
CA TYR A 180 14.90 21.25 6.43
C TYR A 180 14.33 19.85 6.63
N LEU A 181 13.43 19.69 7.61
CA LEU A 181 12.68 18.45 7.80
C LEU A 181 11.44 18.44 6.90
N MET A 182 11.27 17.38 6.11
CA MET A 182 10.04 17.15 5.34
C MET A 182 9.01 16.39 6.18
N VAL A 183 7.76 16.83 6.18
CA VAL A 183 6.69 16.24 7.00
C VAL A 183 5.41 16.09 6.18
N ASN A 184 4.78 14.94 6.26
CA ASN A 184 3.45 14.69 5.71
C ASN A 184 2.42 14.91 6.84
N VAL A 185 1.47 15.81 6.61
CA VAL A 185 0.55 16.32 7.63
C VAL A 185 -0.88 16.21 7.13
N TYR A 186 -1.69 15.39 7.79
CA TYR A 186 -3.07 15.12 7.37
C TYR A 186 -4.06 15.32 8.52
N PRO A 187 -4.66 16.52 8.62
CA PRO A 187 -5.80 16.78 9.50
C PRO A 187 -7.00 15.87 9.22
N PHE A 188 -7.18 15.42 7.96
CA PHE A 188 -8.24 14.50 7.57
C PHE A 188 -8.23 13.22 8.41
N PHE A 189 -7.11 12.48 8.47
CA PHE A 189 -7.05 11.22 9.21
C PHE A 189 -7.25 11.41 10.72
N ALA A 190 -6.75 12.52 11.27
CA ALA A 190 -6.97 12.84 12.68
C ALA A 190 -8.45 13.12 12.97
N TYR A 191 -9.13 13.87 12.09
CA TYR A 191 -10.57 14.12 12.17
C TYR A 191 -11.39 12.84 11.98
N GLU A 192 -11.13 12.08 10.92
CA GLU A 192 -11.85 10.84 10.58
C GLU A 192 -11.80 9.83 11.73
N SER A 193 -10.64 9.69 12.40
CA SER A 193 -10.48 8.83 13.57
C SER A 193 -11.05 9.38 14.89
N ASN A 194 -11.38 10.67 14.99
CA ASN A 194 -11.79 11.34 16.24
C ASN A 194 -12.89 12.39 16.01
N ALA A 195 -13.83 12.13 15.10
CA ALA A 195 -14.86 13.09 14.67
C ALA A 195 -15.84 13.49 15.79
N ASP A 196 -15.87 12.72 16.88
CA ASP A 196 -16.62 13.00 18.10
C ASP A 196 -15.96 14.05 19.01
N VAL A 197 -14.64 14.25 18.86
CA VAL A 197 -13.84 15.18 19.68
C VAL A 197 -13.34 16.36 18.85
N ILE A 198 -12.85 16.11 17.64
CA ILE A 198 -12.30 17.11 16.73
C ILE A 198 -13.45 17.67 15.89
N SER A 199 -13.74 18.96 16.01
CA SER A 199 -14.76 19.57 15.17
C SER A 199 -14.31 19.65 13.72
N LEU A 200 -15.24 19.44 12.79
CA LEU A 200 -14.96 19.55 11.37
C LEU A 200 -14.47 20.96 11.00
N ASP A 201 -15.07 22.01 11.58
CA ASP A 201 -14.68 23.39 11.31
C ASP A 201 -13.23 23.69 11.74
N TYR A 202 -12.77 23.07 12.84
CA TYR A 202 -11.38 23.16 13.28
C TYR A 202 -10.42 22.43 12.31
N ALA A 203 -10.84 21.30 11.74
CA ALA A 203 -10.05 20.59 10.73
C ALA A 203 -10.01 21.32 9.37
N LEU A 204 -11.07 22.06 9.02
CA LEU A 204 -11.25 22.74 7.72
C LEU A 204 -10.87 24.23 7.72
N PHE A 205 -10.22 24.74 8.77
CA PHE A 205 -9.87 26.17 8.93
C PHE A 205 -11.08 27.12 8.92
N ARG A 206 -12.28 26.63 9.21
CA ARG A 206 -13.49 27.45 9.33
C ARG A 206 -13.54 28.15 10.67
N GLN A 207 -14.42 29.14 10.80
CA GLN A 207 -14.59 29.85 12.06
C GLN A 207 -14.99 28.89 13.18
N ASN A 208 -14.22 28.88 14.27
CA ASN A 208 -14.46 28.05 15.44
C ASN A 208 -13.88 28.74 16.70
N ALA A 209 -14.14 28.17 17.88
CA ALA A 209 -13.67 28.75 19.15
C ALA A 209 -12.14 28.64 19.37
N GLY A 210 -11.45 27.82 18.57
CA GLY A 210 -10.06 27.44 18.75
C GLY A 210 -9.84 26.56 19.97
N VAL A 211 -8.76 25.78 19.94
CA VAL A 211 -8.30 24.91 21.03
C VAL A 211 -7.14 25.60 21.73
N VAL A 212 -7.25 25.82 23.04
CA VAL A 212 -6.15 26.36 23.85
C VAL A 212 -5.25 25.22 24.28
N ASP A 213 -3.97 25.36 24.00
CA ASP A 213 -2.94 24.47 24.48
C ASP A 213 -2.65 24.75 25.96
N PRO A 214 -2.91 23.78 26.86
CA PRO A 214 -2.72 23.96 28.30
C PRO A 214 -1.25 24.08 28.72
N GLY A 215 -0.29 23.66 27.88
CA GLY A 215 1.13 23.68 28.21
C GLY A 215 1.82 25.01 27.96
N ASN A 216 1.34 25.81 27.00
CA ASN A 216 1.92 27.12 26.68
C ASN A 216 0.92 28.26 26.51
N GLY A 217 -0.39 28.00 26.60
CA GLY A 217 -1.46 28.99 26.49
C GLY A 217 -1.74 29.47 25.06
N LEU A 218 -1.06 28.92 24.04
CA LEU A 218 -1.33 29.26 22.64
C LEU A 218 -2.70 28.73 22.22
N ARG A 219 -3.42 29.50 21.41
CA ARG A 219 -4.70 29.08 20.84
C ARG A 219 -4.53 28.72 19.38
N TYR A 220 -4.92 27.50 19.04
CA TYR A 220 -4.94 26.98 17.68
C TYR A 220 -6.34 27.12 17.11
N PHE A 221 -6.49 27.77 15.96
CA PHE A 221 -7.77 27.90 15.27
C PHE A 221 -7.98 26.87 14.16
N ASN A 222 -6.96 26.06 13.87
CA ASN A 222 -7.07 24.94 12.95
C ASN A 222 -6.15 23.78 13.39
N LEU A 223 -6.51 22.57 12.97
CA LEU A 223 -5.77 21.35 13.32
C LEU A 223 -4.41 21.25 12.64
N PHE A 224 -4.27 21.82 11.43
CA PHE A 224 -3.00 21.84 10.70
C PHE A 224 -1.89 22.55 11.49
N ASP A 225 -2.16 23.76 12.01
CA ASP A 225 -1.22 24.51 12.84
C ASP A 225 -0.85 23.74 14.11
N ALA A 226 -1.83 23.09 14.74
CA ALA A 226 -1.59 22.27 15.94
C ALA A 226 -0.69 21.06 15.65
N GLN A 227 -0.87 20.40 14.50
CA GLN A 227 -0.02 19.29 14.06
C GLN A 227 1.40 19.75 13.71
N ILE A 228 1.55 20.88 13.02
CA ILE A 228 2.87 21.44 12.70
C ILE A 228 3.60 21.86 13.99
N ASP A 229 2.92 22.51 14.92
CA ASP A 229 3.54 22.94 16.18
C ASP A 229 3.87 21.79 17.11
N ALA A 230 3.17 20.65 17.01
CA ALA A 230 3.60 19.42 17.66
C ALA A 230 4.96 18.93 17.11
N VAL A 231 5.21 19.07 15.81
CA VAL A 231 6.53 18.74 15.23
C VAL A 231 7.57 19.76 15.65
N PHE A 232 7.26 21.07 15.65
CA PHE A 232 8.20 22.07 16.16
C PHE A 232 8.53 21.86 17.64
N ALA A 233 7.55 21.49 18.47
CA ALA A 233 7.79 21.12 19.86
C ALA A 233 8.69 19.88 19.98
N ALA A 234 8.51 18.88 19.12
CA ALA A 234 9.38 17.69 19.08
C ALA A 234 10.83 18.03 18.69
N LEU A 235 11.01 18.92 17.70
CA LEU A 235 12.32 19.48 17.35
C LEU A 235 12.93 20.24 18.51
N SER A 236 12.13 21.06 19.21
CA SER A 236 12.54 21.82 20.38
C SER A 236 13.01 20.92 21.52
N ALA A 237 12.30 19.84 21.79
CA ALA A 237 12.66 18.85 22.81
C ALA A 237 14.04 18.21 22.55
N LEU A 238 14.40 18.03 21.27
CA LEU A 238 15.72 17.53 20.85
C LEU A 238 16.76 18.64 20.64
N LYS A 239 16.44 19.90 20.95
CA LYS A 239 17.30 21.08 20.77
C LYS A 239 17.66 21.38 19.31
N TYR A 240 16.75 21.10 18.38
CA TYR A 240 16.82 21.41 16.94
C TYR A 240 15.83 22.50 16.50
N ASN A 241 15.68 23.54 17.32
CA ASN A 241 14.73 24.65 17.13
C ASN A 241 14.90 25.43 15.82
N ASP A 242 16.10 25.38 15.25
CA ASP A 242 16.58 26.07 14.07
C ASP A 242 16.34 25.28 12.77
N VAL A 243 15.98 24.00 12.86
CA VAL A 243 15.66 23.20 11.67
C VAL A 243 14.25 23.58 11.20
N GLU A 244 14.17 24.09 9.98
CA GLU A 244 12.91 24.44 9.33
C GLU A 244 12.10 23.21 8.92
N ILE A 245 10.81 23.40 8.63
CA ILE A 245 9.90 22.35 8.17
C ILE A 245 9.35 22.71 6.79
N VAL A 246 9.30 21.72 5.90
CA VAL A 246 8.52 21.76 4.65
C VAL A 246 7.43 20.69 4.74
N VAL A 247 6.19 21.07 4.46
CA VAL A 247 5.07 20.12 4.44
C VAL A 247 5.01 19.48 3.06
N THR A 248 5.45 18.24 2.94
CA THR A 248 5.59 17.56 1.65
C THR A 248 4.34 16.86 1.16
N GLU A 249 3.36 16.67 2.03
CA GLU A 249 2.04 16.20 1.68
C GLU A 249 1.01 16.71 2.69
N THR A 250 -0.12 17.17 2.18
CA THR A 250 -1.33 17.40 2.96
C THR A 250 -2.53 17.50 2.04
N GLY A 251 -3.67 16.96 2.44
CA GLY A 251 -4.86 16.98 1.59
C GLY A 251 -6.10 16.44 2.27
N TRP A 252 -7.19 16.44 1.53
CA TRP A 252 -8.48 15.96 1.99
C TRP A 252 -9.22 15.26 0.83
N PRO A 253 -9.71 14.04 1.02
CA PRO A 253 -10.33 13.27 -0.06
C PRO A 253 -11.73 13.79 -0.39
N SER A 254 -12.02 13.86 -1.69
CA SER A 254 -13.33 14.29 -2.23
C SER A 254 -14.41 13.20 -2.13
N LYS A 255 -14.01 11.96 -1.87
CA LYS A 255 -14.90 10.81 -1.73
C LYS A 255 -14.21 9.74 -0.90
N GLY A 256 -14.94 9.13 0.02
CA GLY A 256 -14.46 8.01 0.82
C GLY A 256 -15.49 6.89 0.92
N ASP A 257 -15.13 5.83 1.63
CA ASP A 257 -16.05 4.79 2.07
C ASP A 257 -17.04 5.35 3.12
N ASN A 258 -18.11 4.61 3.42
CA ASN A 258 -19.16 5.08 4.33
C ASN A 258 -18.66 5.42 5.74
N ASN A 259 -17.52 4.85 6.16
CA ASN A 259 -16.89 5.09 7.46
C ASN A 259 -15.82 6.19 7.42
N GLU A 260 -15.48 6.73 6.24
CA GLU A 260 -14.49 7.81 6.09
C GLU A 260 -15.15 9.18 6.26
N VAL A 261 -15.60 9.44 7.49
CA VAL A 261 -16.38 10.63 7.83
C VAL A 261 -15.61 11.90 7.47
N GLY A 262 -16.29 12.82 6.80
CA GLY A 262 -15.72 14.08 6.34
C GLY A 262 -15.24 14.05 4.89
N ALA A 263 -15.03 12.88 4.27
CA ALA A 263 -14.67 12.80 2.85
C ALA A 263 -15.84 13.26 1.95
N SER A 264 -15.68 14.39 1.29
CA SER A 264 -16.67 14.97 0.35
C SER A 264 -16.00 16.04 -0.52
N VAL A 265 -16.60 16.34 -1.67
CA VAL A 265 -16.11 17.38 -2.58
C VAL A 265 -16.08 18.73 -1.88
N GLU A 266 -17.10 19.04 -1.08
CA GLU A 266 -17.23 20.31 -0.36
C GLU A 266 -16.16 20.47 0.72
N ASN A 267 -15.91 19.43 1.52
CA ASN A 267 -14.88 19.49 2.56
C ASN A 267 -13.47 19.47 1.96
N ALA A 268 -13.25 18.75 0.85
CA ALA A 268 -11.98 18.77 0.14
C ALA A 268 -11.65 20.16 -0.43
N ALA A 269 -12.65 20.81 -1.03
CA ALA A 269 -12.56 22.20 -1.49
C ALA A 269 -12.26 23.16 -0.32
N ALA A 270 -12.99 23.03 0.78
CA ALA A 270 -12.81 23.86 1.96
C ALA A 270 -11.41 23.70 2.56
N TYR A 271 -10.96 22.46 2.78
CA TYR A 271 -9.64 22.17 3.35
C TYR A 271 -8.52 22.76 2.48
N ASN A 272 -8.46 22.33 1.22
CA ASN A 272 -7.36 22.71 0.33
C ASN A 272 -7.39 24.21 0.02
N GLY A 273 -8.56 24.79 -0.24
CA GLY A 273 -8.67 26.21 -0.55
C GLY A 273 -8.40 27.12 0.66
N ASN A 274 -8.85 26.75 1.87
CA ASN A 274 -8.54 27.53 3.08
C ASN A 274 -7.07 27.38 3.49
N LEU A 275 -6.46 26.21 3.28
CA LEU A 275 -5.02 26.01 3.44
C LEU A 275 -4.24 26.91 2.46
N VAL A 276 -4.60 26.92 1.18
CA VAL A 276 -3.95 27.81 0.19
C VAL A 276 -4.11 29.27 0.61
N ARG A 277 -5.32 29.70 1.04
CA ARG A 277 -5.54 31.04 1.58
C ARG A 277 -4.55 31.34 2.69
N LYS A 278 -4.50 30.50 3.72
CA LYS A 278 -3.62 30.66 4.88
C LYS A 278 -2.15 30.81 4.46
N ILE A 279 -1.64 29.92 3.62
CA ILE A 279 -0.21 29.91 3.27
C ILE A 279 0.13 31.14 2.42
N LEU A 280 -0.67 31.48 1.40
CA LEU A 280 -0.36 32.58 0.49
C LEU A 280 -0.62 33.97 1.07
N THR A 281 -1.54 34.11 2.04
CA THR A 281 -1.72 35.39 2.75
C THR A 281 -0.71 35.59 3.89
N GLY A 282 0.18 34.62 4.08
CA GLY A 282 1.20 34.63 5.12
C GLY A 282 0.68 34.23 6.49
N GLY A 283 1.60 34.25 7.46
CA GLY A 283 1.37 33.77 8.81
C GLY A 283 1.78 32.30 8.95
N GLY A 284 2.81 32.09 9.76
CA GLY A 284 3.22 30.74 10.18
C GLY A 284 2.20 30.13 11.13
N THR A 285 2.69 29.44 12.15
CA THR A 285 1.86 28.81 13.18
C THR A 285 1.82 29.64 14.46
N PRO A 286 0.92 29.38 15.42
CA PRO A 286 0.95 30.05 16.72
C PRO A 286 2.31 30.02 17.43
N LEU A 287 3.04 28.88 17.40
CA LEU A 287 4.37 28.74 18.02
C LEU A 287 5.50 29.34 17.17
N ARG A 288 5.30 29.45 15.85
CA ARG A 288 6.26 30.01 14.89
C ARG A 288 5.54 30.96 13.91
N PRO A 289 5.10 32.14 14.36
CA PRO A 289 4.24 33.03 13.56
C PRO A 289 4.95 33.63 12.34
N LYS A 290 6.29 33.62 12.35
CA LYS A 290 7.15 34.09 11.26
C LYS A 290 7.72 32.96 10.39
N ALA A 291 7.30 31.71 10.61
CA ALA A 291 7.74 30.61 9.76
C ALA A 291 7.20 30.81 8.33
N ASP A 292 8.11 30.73 7.37
CA ASP A 292 7.78 30.70 5.95
C ASP A 292 7.54 29.25 5.53
N LEU A 293 6.28 28.85 5.41
CA LEU A 293 5.90 27.46 5.14
C LEU A 293 5.80 27.22 3.63
N THR A 294 6.57 26.25 3.15
CA THR A 294 6.31 25.60 1.86
C THR A 294 5.45 24.37 2.09
N VAL A 295 4.31 24.29 1.39
CA VAL A 295 3.30 23.24 1.55
C VAL A 295 2.92 22.63 0.20
N TYR A 296 2.98 21.30 0.11
CA TYR A 296 2.57 20.54 -1.06
C TYR A 296 1.19 19.90 -0.84
N LEU A 297 0.24 20.24 -1.70
CA LEU A 297 -1.08 19.64 -1.71
C LEU A 297 -1.04 18.23 -2.29
N PHE A 298 -1.57 17.27 -1.53
CA PHE A 298 -1.75 15.89 -1.94
C PHE A 298 -3.20 15.68 -2.42
N ALA A 299 -3.47 15.43 -3.70
CA ALA A 299 -2.52 15.35 -4.83
C ALA A 299 -3.08 16.00 -6.10
N LEU A 300 -2.28 16.07 -7.16
CA LEU A 300 -2.69 16.71 -8.42
C LEU A 300 -3.87 15.98 -9.07
N PHE A 301 -3.86 14.64 -9.08
CA PHE A 301 -4.89 13.84 -9.73
C PHE A 301 -5.50 12.80 -8.79
N ASN A 302 -6.73 12.38 -9.10
CA ASN A 302 -7.29 11.14 -8.58
C ASN A 302 -6.51 9.94 -9.16
N GLU A 303 -5.95 9.10 -8.28
CA GLU A 303 -5.06 8.01 -8.65
C GLU A 303 -5.77 6.65 -8.55
N ASN A 304 -6.33 6.17 -9.66
CA ASN A 304 -7.26 5.04 -9.67
C ASN A 304 -6.65 3.66 -9.34
N GLN A 305 -5.33 3.53 -9.27
CA GLN A 305 -4.65 2.28 -8.91
C GLN A 305 -4.12 2.26 -7.47
N LYS A 306 -4.38 3.32 -6.68
CA LYS A 306 -4.04 3.31 -5.25
C LYS A 306 -4.87 2.26 -4.51
N PHE A 307 -4.17 1.42 -3.76
CA PHE A 307 -4.75 0.42 -2.85
C PHE A 307 -5.28 1.10 -1.58
N GLY A 308 -6.12 0.38 -0.83
CA GLY A 308 -6.69 0.88 0.42
C GLY A 308 -8.12 1.44 0.27
N PRO A 309 -8.57 2.26 1.23
CA PRO A 309 -9.91 2.85 1.25
C PRO A 309 -10.25 3.66 0.01
N THR A 310 -11.52 3.97 -0.19
CA THR A 310 -11.95 4.80 -1.33
C THR A 310 -11.34 6.18 -1.33
N SER A 311 -11.06 6.78 -0.17
CA SER A 311 -10.34 8.06 -0.07
C SER A 311 -9.03 8.09 -0.85
N GLU A 312 -8.23 7.02 -0.81
CA GLU A 312 -6.91 6.93 -1.45
C GLU A 312 -6.96 7.22 -2.95
N ARG A 313 -8.09 6.91 -3.60
CA ARG A 313 -8.29 7.12 -5.04
C ARG A 313 -8.90 8.50 -5.37
N ASN A 314 -9.19 9.33 -4.37
CA ASN A 314 -10.02 10.53 -4.48
C ASN A 314 -9.43 11.79 -3.81
N PHE A 315 -8.11 11.85 -3.59
CA PHE A 315 -7.37 13.03 -3.09
C PHE A 315 -7.09 14.11 -4.15
N GLY A 316 -7.39 13.83 -5.42
CA GLY A 316 -7.04 14.70 -6.53
C GLY A 316 -7.70 16.08 -6.50
N LEU A 317 -6.92 17.10 -6.84
CA LEU A 317 -7.42 18.42 -7.23
C LEU A 317 -8.10 18.38 -8.61
N PHE A 318 -7.62 17.49 -9.48
CA PHE A 318 -8.13 17.27 -10.84
C PHE A 318 -8.50 15.81 -11.07
N TYR A 319 -9.49 15.59 -11.94
CA TYR A 319 -9.69 14.31 -12.58
C TYR A 319 -8.58 14.06 -13.62
N PRO A 320 -8.33 12.80 -14.01
CA PRO A 320 -7.34 12.47 -15.04
C PRO A 320 -7.59 13.12 -16.41
N ASP A 321 -8.81 13.57 -16.69
CA ASP A 321 -9.17 14.32 -17.89
C ASP A 321 -8.92 15.85 -17.78
N GLU A 322 -8.13 16.27 -16.79
CA GLU A 322 -7.71 17.66 -16.53
C GLU A 322 -8.85 18.57 -16.02
N ARG A 323 -10.08 18.06 -15.84
CA ARG A 323 -11.16 18.80 -15.19
C ARG A 323 -10.92 18.89 -13.68
N LYS A 324 -11.22 20.05 -13.09
CA LYS A 324 -11.19 20.25 -11.64
C LYS A 324 -12.21 19.34 -10.95
N VAL A 325 -11.81 18.70 -9.84
CA VAL A 325 -12.77 18.00 -8.95
C VAL A 325 -13.62 19.02 -8.20
N TYR A 326 -12.97 20.11 -7.77
CA TYR A 326 -13.56 21.28 -7.13
C TYR A 326 -12.70 22.51 -7.46
N ASP A 327 -13.28 23.71 -7.36
CA ASP A 327 -12.60 24.95 -7.72
C ASP A 327 -11.97 25.64 -6.51
N ILE A 328 -10.64 25.73 -6.50
CA ILE A 328 -9.86 26.50 -5.52
C ILE A 328 -8.79 27.32 -6.26
N PRO A 329 -8.44 28.52 -5.76
CA PRO A 329 -7.32 29.28 -6.30
C PRO A 329 -5.98 28.72 -5.80
N PHE A 330 -4.92 28.93 -6.57
CA PHE A 330 -3.53 28.62 -6.20
C PHE A 330 -2.62 29.85 -6.18
N THR A 331 -3.19 31.05 -6.38
CA THR A 331 -2.47 32.32 -6.44
C THR A 331 -3.12 33.35 -5.52
N THR A 332 -2.33 34.33 -5.07
CA THR A 332 -2.82 35.47 -4.27
C THR A 332 -3.90 36.26 -5.00
N GLU A 333 -3.81 36.36 -6.33
CA GLU A 333 -4.83 37.01 -7.16
C GLU A 333 -6.15 36.24 -7.13
N GLY A 334 -6.12 34.91 -7.34
CA GLY A 334 -7.31 34.07 -7.31
C GLY A 334 -7.98 34.01 -5.93
N LEU A 335 -7.26 34.34 -4.86
CA LEU A 335 -7.79 34.35 -3.50
C LEU A 335 -8.68 35.55 -3.18
N LYS A 336 -8.62 36.65 -3.96
CA LYS A 336 -9.39 37.88 -3.67
C LYS A 336 -10.89 37.64 -3.57
N ASP A 337 -11.42 36.75 -4.42
CA ASP A 337 -12.84 36.41 -4.51
C ASP A 337 -13.17 35.03 -3.91
N TYR A 338 -12.18 34.35 -3.32
CA TYR A 338 -12.35 33.00 -2.80
C TYR A 338 -13.04 33.01 -1.44
N HIS A 339 -14.23 32.42 -1.40
CA HIS A 339 -14.97 32.13 -0.17
C HIS A 339 -15.23 30.63 -0.06
N ASP A 340 -14.89 30.06 1.09
CA ASP A 340 -15.35 28.71 1.44
C ASP A 340 -16.87 28.77 1.62
N ARG A 341 -17.59 27.92 0.90
CA ARG A 341 -19.04 27.79 1.04
C ARG A 341 -19.32 26.61 1.95
N PRO A 342 -19.86 26.82 3.16
CA PRO A 342 -20.34 25.73 3.98
C PRO A 342 -21.35 24.88 3.21
N SER A 343 -21.30 23.56 3.38
CA SER A 343 -22.30 22.67 2.79
C SER A 343 -23.67 22.99 3.38
N THR A 344 -24.56 23.64 2.64
CA THR A 344 -25.97 23.83 3.01
C THR A 344 -26.79 22.56 2.76
N SER A 345 -26.30 21.41 3.21
CA SER A 345 -27.09 20.18 3.29
C SER A 345 -27.40 19.91 4.76
N PRO A 346 -28.69 19.88 5.17
CA PRO A 346 -29.04 19.58 6.54
C PRO A 346 -28.69 18.12 6.85
N SER A 347 -27.80 17.90 7.81
CA SER A 347 -27.83 16.65 8.57
C SER A 347 -29.26 16.46 9.12
N PRO A 348 -29.84 15.26 9.10
CA PRO A 348 -31.17 15.02 9.65
C PRO A 348 -31.07 15.03 11.19
N SER A 349 -30.98 16.22 11.78
CA SER A 349 -31.36 16.43 13.16
C SER A 349 -32.81 16.91 13.16
N THR A 350 -33.72 16.02 13.55
CA THR A 350 -35.07 16.37 13.98
C THR A 350 -34.98 17.36 15.14
N ALA A 351 -35.03 18.66 14.85
CA ALA A 351 -35.26 19.71 15.82
C ALA A 351 -36.78 19.97 15.89
N ALA A 352 -37.41 19.52 16.98
CA ALA A 352 -38.70 20.03 17.40
C ALA A 352 -38.53 21.48 17.93
N PRO A 353 -39.56 22.35 17.85
CA PRO A 353 -39.38 23.79 18.02
C PRO A 353 -39.13 24.21 19.48
N ALA A 354 -38.25 25.20 19.63
CA ALA A 354 -37.86 25.83 20.87
C ALA A 354 -38.98 26.67 21.50
N THR A 355 -39.09 26.62 22.83
CA THR A 355 -39.68 27.69 23.66
C THR A 355 -38.59 28.39 24.47
N PRO A 356 -38.66 29.73 24.66
CA PRO A 356 -37.53 30.52 25.16
C PRO A 356 -37.59 30.74 26.69
N VAL A 357 -36.46 30.61 27.39
CA VAL A 357 -36.28 31.19 28.74
C VAL A 357 -34.86 31.75 28.90
N ASN A 358 -34.81 32.96 29.47
CA ASN A 358 -33.69 33.88 29.69
C ASN A 358 -32.64 33.42 30.75
N PRO A 359 -31.46 34.09 30.83
CA PRO A 359 -30.23 33.55 31.44
C PRO A 359 -30.05 33.94 32.92
N VAL A 360 -29.52 33.02 33.76
CA VAL A 360 -29.05 33.33 35.12
C VAL A 360 -27.80 32.50 35.47
N THR A 361 -26.73 33.23 35.78
CA THR A 361 -25.53 33.03 36.61
C THR A 361 -25.05 31.65 37.07
N ALA A 362 -23.74 31.44 36.93
CA ALA A 362 -22.93 30.38 37.55
C ALA A 362 -22.92 30.45 39.10
N PRO A 363 -22.74 29.29 39.77
CA PRO A 363 -21.53 29.10 40.58
C PRO A 363 -20.92 27.68 40.53
N SER A 364 -19.77 27.57 41.19
CA SER A 364 -18.69 26.59 41.16
C SER A 364 -18.90 25.23 41.87
N THR A 365 -17.97 24.31 41.55
CA THR A 365 -17.42 23.15 42.32
C THR A 365 -18.30 21.93 42.61
N GLY A 366 -17.87 20.75 42.09
CA GLY A 366 -18.30 19.43 42.57
C GLY A 366 -17.93 18.29 41.62
N ASN A 367 -17.00 17.43 42.03
CA ASN A 367 -16.57 16.20 41.34
C ASN A 367 -17.68 15.14 41.22
N GLY A 368 -17.65 14.40 40.12
CA GLY A 368 -17.96 12.96 40.09
C GLY A 368 -19.33 12.55 39.54
N GLY A 369 -19.33 11.97 38.34
CA GLY A 369 -20.46 11.17 37.83
C GLY A 369 -20.64 11.25 36.32
N VAL A 370 -19.67 10.79 35.53
CA VAL A 370 -19.90 10.59 34.09
C VAL A 370 -20.79 9.35 33.93
N SER A 371 -22.06 9.58 33.61
CA SER A 371 -22.97 8.54 33.12
C SER A 371 -22.42 8.00 31.79
N LYS A 372 -22.10 6.71 31.79
CA LYS A 372 -21.75 5.92 30.60
C LYS A 372 -22.97 5.74 29.70
N SER A 373 -22.87 6.13 28.43
CA SER A 373 -23.49 5.46 27.28
C SER A 373 -23.05 6.17 25.99
N SER A 374 -22.67 5.54 24.88
CA SER A 374 -22.46 4.14 24.52
C SER A 374 -21.66 4.17 23.22
N ALA A 375 -20.38 3.78 23.26
CA ALA A 375 -19.58 3.61 22.06
C ALA A 375 -20.24 2.56 21.16
N ALA A 376 -20.31 2.80 19.85
CA ALA A 376 -20.58 1.72 18.91
C ALA A 376 -19.59 0.58 19.20
N ASN A 377 -20.09 -0.63 19.44
CA ASN A 377 -19.22 -1.76 19.69
C ASN A 377 -18.50 -2.11 18.37
N THR A 378 -17.17 -2.19 18.41
CA THR A 378 -16.34 -2.62 17.29
C THR A 378 -15.57 -3.87 17.71
N TRP A 379 -15.23 -4.72 16.75
CA TRP A 379 -14.49 -5.96 16.96
C TRP A 379 -13.32 -6.04 15.97
N CYS A 380 -12.27 -6.77 16.35
CA CYS A 380 -11.13 -7.00 15.47
C CYS A 380 -11.16 -8.42 14.90
N VAL A 381 -11.10 -8.57 13.57
CA VAL A 381 -11.24 -9.86 12.88
C VAL A 381 -9.97 -10.12 12.05
N ALA A 382 -9.52 -11.37 12.02
CA ALA A 382 -8.37 -11.77 11.23
C ALA A 382 -8.68 -11.68 9.72
N ASN A 383 -7.69 -11.29 8.94
CA ASN A 383 -7.75 -11.28 7.50
C ASN A 383 -7.53 -12.71 6.95
N PRO A 384 -8.54 -13.36 6.34
CA PRO A 384 -8.40 -14.71 5.80
C PRO A 384 -7.48 -14.78 4.58
N ASP A 385 -7.26 -13.66 3.90
CA ASP A 385 -6.37 -13.54 2.73
C ASP A 385 -4.92 -13.24 3.14
N ALA A 386 -4.63 -13.06 4.43
CA ALA A 386 -3.27 -12.93 4.92
C ALA A 386 -2.48 -14.24 4.74
N GLN A 387 -1.20 -14.12 4.42
CA GLN A 387 -0.29 -15.28 4.38
C GLN A 387 -0.33 -16.03 5.72
N LYS A 388 -0.47 -17.36 5.68
CA LYS A 388 -0.64 -18.19 6.88
C LYS A 388 0.47 -17.98 7.90
N GLU A 389 1.69 -17.77 7.42
CA GLU A 389 2.88 -17.53 8.24
C GLU A 389 2.79 -16.17 8.96
N LYS A 390 2.31 -15.12 8.27
CA LYS A 390 2.08 -13.81 8.90
C LYS A 390 0.96 -13.86 9.93
N LEU A 391 -0.10 -14.61 9.61
CA LEU A 391 -1.24 -14.78 10.51
C LEU A 391 -0.87 -15.57 11.77
N GLN A 392 -0.03 -16.59 11.63
CA GLN A 392 0.50 -17.35 12.77
C GLN A 392 1.40 -16.49 13.66
N VAL A 393 2.33 -15.72 13.08
CA VAL A 393 3.21 -14.82 13.85
C VAL A 393 2.39 -13.77 14.61
N ALA A 394 1.36 -13.21 13.98
CA ALA A 394 0.46 -12.26 14.61
C ALA A 394 -0.35 -12.89 15.76
N LEU A 395 -0.85 -14.12 15.57
CA LEU A 395 -1.54 -14.88 16.62
C LEU A 395 -0.60 -15.17 17.81
N ASP A 396 0.63 -15.61 17.54
CA ASP A 396 1.64 -15.89 18.56
C ASP A 396 1.97 -14.63 19.38
N PHE A 397 2.12 -13.48 18.71
CA PHE A 397 2.26 -12.19 19.39
C PHE A 397 1.04 -11.87 20.25
N ALA A 398 -0.18 -11.96 19.70
CA ALA A 398 -1.41 -11.62 20.41
C ALA A 398 -1.53 -12.45 21.71
N CYS A 399 -1.29 -13.76 21.63
CA CYS A 399 -1.38 -14.67 22.78
C CYS A 399 -0.16 -14.64 23.71
N GLY A 400 0.99 -14.16 23.24
CA GLY A 400 2.22 -13.99 24.02
C GLY A 400 2.36 -12.55 24.53
N GLU A 401 3.28 -11.79 23.93
CA GLU A 401 3.66 -10.44 24.36
C GLU A 401 2.51 -9.42 24.30
N GLY A 402 1.55 -9.63 23.40
CA GLY A 402 0.36 -8.79 23.27
C GLY A 402 -0.62 -8.94 24.43
N GLY A 403 -0.58 -10.08 25.14
CA GLY A 403 -1.38 -10.32 26.34
C GLY A 403 -2.88 -10.42 26.09
N ALA A 404 -3.32 -10.92 24.93
CA ALA A 404 -4.69 -11.35 24.68
C ALA A 404 -5.07 -12.55 25.57
N ASP A 405 -6.36 -12.73 25.87
CA ASP A 405 -6.83 -13.93 26.57
C ASP A 405 -7.04 -15.08 25.58
N CYS A 406 -6.02 -15.93 25.43
CA CYS A 406 -6.06 -17.08 24.52
C CYS A 406 -6.40 -18.41 25.20
N ARG A 407 -6.82 -18.41 26.48
CA ARG A 407 -7.27 -19.64 27.17
C ARG A 407 -8.51 -20.28 26.53
N PRO A 408 -9.51 -19.51 26.04
CA PRO A 408 -10.72 -20.08 25.45
C PRO A 408 -10.52 -20.78 24.10
N ILE A 409 -9.38 -20.55 23.43
CA ILE A 409 -9.03 -21.16 22.13
C ILE A 409 -8.01 -22.31 22.25
N GLN A 410 -7.77 -22.83 23.46
CA GLN A 410 -6.91 -24.00 23.67
C GLN A 410 -7.68 -25.32 23.44
N PRO A 411 -6.99 -26.44 23.11
CA PRO A 411 -7.64 -27.74 22.92
C PRO A 411 -8.54 -28.12 24.12
N GLY A 412 -9.81 -28.40 23.85
CA GLY A 412 -10.81 -28.75 24.87
C GLY A 412 -11.53 -27.56 25.52
N ALA A 413 -11.23 -26.32 25.12
CA ALA A 413 -11.89 -25.12 25.63
C ALA A 413 -13.12 -24.69 24.80
N THR A 414 -13.94 -23.78 25.34
CA THR A 414 -15.27 -23.42 24.83
C THR A 414 -15.29 -22.67 23.49
N CYS A 415 -14.18 -22.08 23.08
CA CYS A 415 -14.01 -21.36 21.80
C CYS A 415 -12.93 -22.00 20.91
N TYR A 416 -12.59 -23.27 21.15
CA TYR A 416 -11.64 -24.01 20.32
C TYR A 416 -12.15 -24.28 18.90
N ASP A 417 -13.46 -24.49 18.75
CA ASP A 417 -14.08 -24.79 17.46
C ASP A 417 -14.70 -23.55 16.78
N PRO A 418 -14.51 -23.36 15.45
CA PRO A 418 -13.77 -24.25 14.55
C PRO A 418 -12.25 -24.15 14.73
N ASN A 419 -11.57 -25.30 14.78
CA ASN A 419 -10.11 -25.39 14.91
C ASN A 419 -9.39 -24.97 13.61
N THR A 420 -9.36 -23.66 13.37
CA THR A 420 -8.70 -23.05 12.21
C THR A 420 -7.87 -21.84 12.66
N LEU A 421 -6.76 -21.61 11.97
CA LEU A 421 -5.85 -20.51 12.28
C LEU A 421 -6.56 -19.15 12.26
N VAL A 422 -7.44 -18.91 11.28
CA VAL A 422 -8.20 -17.65 11.14
C VAL A 422 -9.19 -17.44 12.28
N ALA A 423 -9.87 -18.50 12.74
CA ALA A 423 -10.82 -18.40 13.85
C ALA A 423 -10.11 -18.12 15.18
N HIS A 424 -9.01 -18.83 15.44
CA HIS A 424 -8.19 -18.62 16.64
C HIS A 424 -7.53 -17.23 16.64
N ALA A 425 -7.00 -16.79 15.48
CA ALA A 425 -6.47 -15.45 15.29
C ALA A 425 -7.52 -14.37 15.50
N SER A 426 -8.72 -14.52 14.93
CA SER A 426 -9.80 -13.52 15.12
C SER A 426 -10.18 -13.36 16.59
N PHE A 427 -10.25 -14.47 17.34
CA PHE A 427 -10.53 -14.42 18.78
C PHE A 427 -9.42 -13.70 19.55
N ALA A 428 -8.17 -14.06 19.29
CA ALA A 428 -7.01 -13.46 19.95
C ALA A 428 -6.87 -11.96 19.62
N PHE A 429 -7.06 -11.58 18.35
CA PHE A 429 -7.00 -10.19 17.90
C PHE A 429 -8.10 -9.34 18.50
N ASN A 430 -9.34 -9.86 18.56
CA ASN A 430 -10.42 -9.16 19.23
C ASN A 430 -10.14 -9.00 20.72
N SER A 431 -9.69 -10.05 21.40
CA SER A 431 -9.34 -9.97 22.83
C SER A 431 -8.28 -8.90 23.10
N TYR A 432 -7.21 -8.87 22.29
CA TYR A 432 -6.19 -7.83 22.33
C TYR A 432 -6.77 -6.43 22.09
N TYR A 433 -7.56 -6.27 21.02
CA TYR A 433 -8.17 -5.01 20.60
C TYR A 433 -9.09 -4.43 21.68
N GLN A 434 -9.95 -5.26 22.28
CA GLN A 434 -10.82 -4.83 23.38
C GLN A 434 -10.00 -4.43 24.62
N LYS A 435 -8.96 -5.21 24.95
CA LYS A 435 -8.07 -4.93 26.09
C LYS A 435 -7.29 -3.61 25.91
N LYS A 436 -6.98 -3.23 24.68
CA LYS A 436 -6.37 -1.94 24.32
C LYS A 436 -7.38 -0.80 24.19
N ALA A 437 -8.58 -0.96 24.75
CA ALA A 437 -9.66 0.02 24.68
C ALA A 437 -9.98 0.46 23.24
N ARG A 438 -9.79 -0.45 22.27
CA ARG A 438 -10.06 -0.23 20.84
C ARG A 438 -9.21 0.89 20.21
N ALA A 439 -8.04 1.19 20.78
CA ALA A 439 -7.14 2.23 20.30
C ALA A 439 -6.76 2.06 18.81
N GLY A 440 -6.60 3.17 18.09
CA GLY A 440 -6.19 3.16 16.68
C GLY A 440 -4.94 2.32 16.44
N GLY A 441 -4.94 1.50 15.38
CA GLY A 441 -3.84 0.60 15.03
C GLY A 441 -3.74 -0.68 15.87
N SER A 442 -4.47 -0.82 16.98
CA SER A 442 -4.43 -2.04 17.81
C SER A 442 -5.08 -3.26 17.14
N CYS A 443 -5.78 -3.08 16.00
CA CYS A 443 -6.30 -4.14 15.15
C CYS A 443 -5.49 -4.34 13.85
N TYR A 444 -4.28 -3.78 13.75
CA TYR A 444 -3.54 -3.81 12.49
C TYR A 444 -2.80 -5.14 12.27
N PHE A 445 -2.11 -5.67 13.28
CA PHE A 445 -1.36 -6.94 13.21
C PHE A 445 -0.53 -7.13 11.91
N GLY A 446 0.11 -6.04 11.44
CA GLY A 446 0.89 -6.06 10.21
C GLY A 446 0.07 -6.29 8.92
N GLY A 447 -1.21 -5.87 8.91
CA GLY A 447 -2.17 -6.11 7.83
C GLY A 447 -2.91 -7.46 7.94
N SER A 448 -2.70 -8.21 9.02
CA SER A 448 -3.32 -9.53 9.23
C SER A 448 -4.70 -9.46 9.89
N ALA A 449 -5.23 -8.27 10.15
CA ALA A 449 -6.53 -8.06 10.77
C ALA A 449 -7.15 -6.72 10.36
N TYR A 450 -8.47 -6.59 10.57
CA TYR A 450 -9.24 -5.38 10.31
C TYR A 450 -10.40 -5.23 11.30
N VAL A 451 -10.85 -3.99 11.48
CA VAL A 451 -11.95 -3.64 12.41
C VAL A 451 -13.30 -3.86 11.72
N VAL A 452 -14.25 -4.45 12.45
CA VAL A 452 -15.65 -4.59 12.02
C VAL A 452 -16.58 -3.96 13.06
N THR A 453 -17.76 -3.54 12.61
CA THR A 453 -18.80 -2.87 13.43
C THR A 453 -19.99 -3.77 13.75
N GLN A 454 -19.97 -5.02 13.27
CA GLN A 454 -20.96 -6.04 13.59
C GLN A 454 -20.32 -7.15 14.41
N GLU A 455 -21.01 -7.59 15.48
CA GLU A 455 -20.52 -8.66 16.34
C GLU A 455 -20.37 -9.97 15.55
N PRO A 456 -19.17 -10.56 15.49
CA PRO A 456 -18.98 -11.83 14.80
C PRO A 456 -19.71 -12.95 15.58
N THR A 457 -20.82 -13.48 15.03
CA THR A 457 -21.51 -14.62 15.63
C THR A 457 -20.83 -15.95 15.26
N LYS A 458 -21.10 -17.02 16.02
CA LYS A 458 -20.57 -18.38 15.74
C LYS A 458 -20.91 -18.86 14.31
N GLU A 459 -22.02 -18.42 13.75
CA GLU A 459 -22.42 -18.70 12.35
C GLU A 459 -21.56 -17.96 11.33
N PHE A 460 -21.12 -16.74 11.63
CA PHE A 460 -20.25 -15.92 10.78
C PHE A 460 -18.86 -16.57 10.59
N LEU A 461 -18.30 -17.14 11.67
CA LEU A 461 -17.03 -17.85 11.65
C LEU A 461 -17.13 -19.23 10.98
N HIS A 462 -18.28 -19.91 11.11
CA HIS A 462 -18.52 -21.19 10.46
C HIS A 462 -18.76 -21.04 8.95
N ILE A 463 -19.45 -19.98 8.51
CA ILE A 463 -19.73 -19.72 7.08
C ILE A 463 -18.48 -19.24 6.34
N ALA A 464 -17.63 -18.41 6.97
CA ALA A 464 -16.35 -17.98 6.41
C ALA A 464 -15.36 -19.16 6.25
N ALA A 465 -15.35 -20.10 7.21
CA ALA A 465 -14.47 -21.27 7.17
C ALA A 465 -14.94 -22.38 6.21
N LYS A 466 -16.26 -22.53 5.98
CA LYS A 466 -16.84 -23.66 5.23
C LYS A 466 -17.02 -23.40 3.73
N ASN A 467 -17.10 -22.14 3.29
CA ASN A 467 -17.52 -21.82 1.93
C ASN A 467 -16.43 -21.34 0.96
N GLY A 468 -15.19 -21.06 1.39
CA GLY A 468 -14.07 -20.73 0.48
C GLY A 468 -14.37 -19.66 -0.58
N LYS A 469 -15.35 -18.79 -0.34
CA LYS A 469 -15.81 -17.74 -1.25
C LYS A 469 -15.37 -16.39 -0.67
N HIS A 470 -14.50 -15.73 -1.41
CA HIS A 470 -14.15 -14.33 -1.21
C HIS A 470 -15.42 -13.49 -1.36
N ASP A 471 -15.52 -12.44 -0.54
CA ASP A 471 -16.48 -11.34 -0.63
C ASP A 471 -17.68 -11.40 0.34
N VAL A 472 -17.41 -10.95 1.57
CA VAL A 472 -18.40 -10.67 2.63
C VAL A 472 -19.27 -9.43 2.27
N VAL A 473 -18.83 -8.59 1.32
CA VAL A 473 -19.49 -7.33 0.97
C VAL A 473 -20.76 -7.56 0.13
N LYS A 474 -20.81 -8.65 -0.64
CA LYS A 474 -21.93 -8.88 -1.58
C LYS A 474 -23.23 -9.34 -0.93
N TYR A 475 -23.18 -9.86 0.30
CA TYR A 475 -24.39 -10.28 1.04
C TYR A 475 -25.05 -9.12 1.81
N ILE A 476 -24.32 -8.04 2.09
CA ILE A 476 -24.83 -6.86 2.82
C ILE A 476 -25.64 -5.93 1.90
N LEU A 477 -25.36 -5.94 0.59
CA LEU A 477 -25.90 -4.95 -0.36
C LEU A 477 -27.20 -5.37 -1.09
N LYS A 478 -27.82 -6.50 -0.75
CA LYS A 478 -29.11 -6.92 -1.32
C LYS A 478 -30.13 -7.26 -0.24
N THR A 479 -30.75 -6.24 0.32
CA THR A 479 -32.22 -6.20 0.52
C THR A 479 -32.68 -4.78 0.81
N PRO A 480 -33.45 -4.15 -0.10
CA PRO A 480 -34.43 -3.14 0.24
C PRO A 480 -35.68 -3.80 0.86
N GLN A 481 -36.47 -2.97 1.53
CA GLN A 481 -37.69 -3.27 2.28
C GLN A 481 -38.75 -4.17 1.58
N LEU A 482 -39.57 -4.82 2.42
CA LEU A 482 -40.96 -5.31 2.26
C LEU A 482 -41.23 -6.78 1.81
N GLY A 483 -42.00 -7.48 2.66
CA GLY A 483 -43.30 -8.09 2.28
C GLY A 483 -43.34 -9.44 1.55
N ASN A 484 -44.08 -10.39 2.17
CA ASN A 484 -44.83 -11.55 1.66
C ASN A 484 -44.49 -12.26 0.32
N TRP A 485 -44.32 -13.58 0.45
CA TRP A 485 -44.70 -14.76 -0.37
C TRP A 485 -44.51 -14.83 -1.90
N ASP A 486 -43.94 -15.99 -2.29
CA ASP A 486 -44.08 -16.81 -3.50
C ASP A 486 -43.59 -16.30 -4.88
N ASP A 487 -42.52 -16.92 -5.40
CA ASP A 487 -42.53 -17.69 -6.67
C ASP A 487 -41.12 -18.23 -7.04
N GLY A 488 -41.10 -19.34 -7.80
CA GLY A 488 -39.97 -20.24 -8.08
C GLY A 488 -38.78 -19.72 -8.93
N PRO A 489 -37.84 -20.62 -9.31
CA PRO A 489 -36.45 -20.25 -9.57
C PRO A 489 -36.21 -19.79 -11.02
N GLN A 490 -35.44 -18.71 -11.19
CA GLN A 490 -34.70 -18.45 -12.43
C GLN A 490 -33.23 -18.18 -12.15
N SER A 491 -32.40 -19.06 -12.72
CA SER A 491 -30.95 -19.00 -12.79
C SER A 491 -30.46 -17.89 -13.73
N VAL A 492 -29.56 -17.02 -13.25
CA VAL A 492 -28.69 -16.22 -14.12
C VAL A 492 -27.26 -16.32 -13.59
N GLY A 493 -26.37 -16.85 -14.42
CA GLY A 493 -25.03 -17.29 -14.06
C GLY A 493 -24.07 -16.16 -13.69
N THR A 494 -23.42 -16.31 -12.54
CA THR A 494 -22.25 -15.51 -12.11
C THR A 494 -21.01 -16.36 -11.81
N ASP A 495 -21.07 -17.69 -11.96
CA ASP A 495 -19.95 -18.58 -11.62
C ASP A 495 -18.87 -18.67 -12.70
N ASN A 496 -19.12 -18.19 -13.92
CA ASN A 496 -18.16 -18.35 -15.01
C ASN A 496 -17.07 -17.26 -15.07
N ILE A 497 -17.27 -16.07 -14.47
CA ILE A 497 -16.31 -14.95 -14.65
C ILE A 497 -15.10 -15.07 -13.71
N SER A 498 -15.31 -15.42 -12.43
CA SER A 498 -14.22 -15.57 -11.44
C SER A 498 -13.35 -16.81 -11.67
N VAL A 499 -13.93 -17.88 -12.21
CA VAL A 499 -13.19 -19.07 -12.65
C VAL A 499 -12.34 -18.73 -13.88
N THR A 500 -12.85 -17.90 -14.79
CA THR A 500 -12.13 -17.54 -16.02
C THR A 500 -10.90 -16.67 -15.75
N GLU A 501 -10.92 -15.74 -14.79
CA GLU A 501 -9.74 -14.93 -14.45
C GLU A 501 -8.64 -15.72 -13.75
N ARG A 502 -8.98 -16.59 -12.78
CA ARG A 502 -7.98 -17.42 -12.06
C ARG A 502 -7.23 -18.39 -12.99
N HIS A 503 -7.90 -18.88 -14.03
CA HIS A 503 -7.27 -19.77 -15.01
C HIS A 503 -6.41 -19.01 -16.03
N LYS A 504 -6.70 -17.72 -16.32
CA LYS A 504 -5.87 -16.90 -17.22
C LYS A 504 -4.47 -16.68 -16.66
N ASP A 505 -4.34 -16.27 -15.40
CA ASP A 505 -3.04 -16.06 -14.75
C ASP A 505 -2.18 -17.34 -14.71
N THR A 506 -2.86 -18.48 -14.52
CA THR A 506 -2.22 -19.79 -14.50
C THR A 506 -1.74 -20.21 -15.89
N VAL A 507 -2.55 -19.99 -16.94
CA VAL A 507 -2.18 -20.24 -18.33
C VAL A 507 -1.03 -19.33 -18.77
N GLU A 508 -1.01 -18.07 -18.32
CA GLU A 508 0.09 -17.13 -18.60
C GLU A 508 1.40 -17.61 -17.98
N SER A 509 1.36 -17.97 -16.70
CA SER A 509 2.52 -18.51 -15.97
C SER A 509 3.06 -19.80 -16.61
N LEU A 510 2.19 -20.73 -16.99
CA LEU A 510 2.58 -21.99 -17.65
C LEU A 510 3.14 -21.78 -19.06
N SER A 511 2.67 -20.76 -19.79
CA SER A 511 3.19 -20.41 -21.11
C SER A 511 4.63 -19.91 -21.04
N VAL A 512 4.96 -19.12 -20.01
CA VAL A 512 6.34 -18.66 -19.76
C VAL A 512 7.25 -19.86 -19.48
N ILE A 513 6.82 -20.79 -18.63
CA ILE A 513 7.58 -22.01 -18.32
C ILE A 513 7.82 -22.85 -19.59
N SER A 514 6.80 -23.04 -20.42
CA SER A 514 6.93 -23.80 -21.67
C SER A 514 7.94 -23.15 -22.65
N THR A 515 7.90 -21.82 -22.77
CA THR A 515 8.81 -21.05 -23.63
C THR A 515 10.25 -21.15 -23.15
N LEU A 516 10.47 -21.09 -21.83
CA LEU A 516 11.80 -21.29 -21.23
C LEU A 516 12.36 -22.69 -21.51
N ILE A 517 11.54 -23.74 -21.39
CA ILE A 517 11.93 -25.12 -21.71
C ILE A 517 12.34 -25.23 -23.18
N ILE A 518 11.55 -24.69 -24.11
CA ILE A 518 11.88 -24.70 -25.55
C ILE A 518 13.20 -23.98 -25.81
N THR A 519 13.39 -22.81 -25.19
CA THR A 519 14.60 -21.99 -25.36
C THR A 519 15.83 -22.72 -24.84
N ALA A 520 15.72 -23.38 -23.68
CA ALA A 520 16.78 -24.18 -23.09
C ALA A 520 17.11 -25.41 -23.96
N SER A 521 16.09 -26.10 -24.50
CA SER A 521 16.28 -27.22 -25.43
C SER A 521 16.99 -26.79 -26.72
N VAL A 522 16.60 -25.66 -27.33
CA VAL A 522 17.25 -25.15 -28.55
C VAL A 522 18.69 -24.74 -28.25
N ALA A 523 18.94 -24.04 -27.15
CA ALA A 523 20.29 -23.64 -26.75
C ALA A 523 21.20 -24.86 -26.54
N ALA A 524 20.70 -25.92 -25.89
CA ALA A 524 21.47 -27.14 -25.70
C ALA A 524 21.65 -27.96 -27.00
N CYS A 525 20.74 -27.88 -27.97
CA CYS A 525 20.96 -28.40 -29.33
C CYS A 525 22.03 -27.62 -30.12
N LEU A 526 22.21 -26.33 -29.85
CA LEU A 526 23.28 -25.52 -30.47
C LEU A 526 24.64 -25.72 -29.79
N ALA A 527 24.63 -26.14 -28.52
CA ALA A 527 25.82 -26.38 -27.71
C ALA A 527 26.29 -27.84 -27.72
N VAL A 528 25.89 -28.64 -28.73
CA VAL A 528 26.15 -30.09 -28.79
C VAL A 528 27.65 -30.39 -28.72
N PRO A 529 28.08 -31.27 -27.80
CA PRO A 529 29.48 -31.68 -27.70
C PRO A 529 29.90 -32.51 -28.92
N GLY A 530 31.13 -32.29 -29.41
CA GLY A 530 31.69 -32.95 -30.59
C GLY A 530 31.81 -34.47 -30.48
N GLU A 531 32.01 -35.11 -31.64
CA GLU A 531 31.96 -36.57 -31.89
C GLU A 531 32.55 -37.46 -30.79
N ALA A 532 31.85 -38.56 -30.48
CA ALA A 532 32.18 -39.48 -29.40
C ALA A 532 32.89 -40.75 -29.91
N ASP A 533 34.08 -41.05 -29.36
CA ASP A 533 34.93 -42.17 -29.80
C ASP A 533 34.56 -43.54 -29.18
N ASP A 534 33.89 -43.58 -28.03
CA ASP A 534 33.58 -44.83 -27.29
C ASP A 534 32.08 -45.15 -27.21
N ASN A 535 31.75 -46.45 -27.14
CA ASN A 535 30.36 -46.97 -27.15
C ASN A 535 29.46 -46.37 -26.06
N LEU A 536 29.98 -46.13 -24.85
CA LEU A 536 29.21 -45.56 -23.74
C LEU A 536 28.92 -44.07 -23.95
N HIS A 537 29.89 -43.31 -24.46
CA HIS A 537 29.70 -41.90 -24.81
C HIS A 537 28.71 -41.75 -25.95
N LYS A 538 28.77 -42.64 -26.93
CA LYS A 538 27.79 -42.70 -28.03
C LYS A 538 26.38 -42.98 -27.51
N ALA A 539 26.21 -43.93 -26.59
CA ALA A 539 24.93 -44.21 -25.96
C ALA A 539 24.37 -43.01 -25.18
N MET A 540 25.22 -42.34 -24.38
CA MET A 540 24.82 -41.16 -23.59
C MET A 540 24.56 -39.93 -24.47
N PHE A 541 25.28 -39.80 -25.58
CA PHE A 541 25.02 -38.79 -26.59
C PHE A 541 23.67 -39.02 -27.29
N HIS A 542 23.37 -40.27 -27.70
CA HIS A 542 22.05 -40.59 -28.24
C HIS A 542 20.93 -40.37 -27.23
N LEU A 543 21.16 -40.66 -25.94
CA LEU A 543 20.20 -40.37 -24.87
C LEU A 543 20.00 -38.86 -24.69
N PHE A 544 21.07 -38.05 -24.76
CA PHE A 544 21.00 -36.59 -24.74
C PHE A 544 20.12 -36.06 -25.87
N ILE A 545 20.41 -36.47 -27.11
CA ILE A 545 19.65 -36.05 -28.30
C ILE A 545 18.19 -36.54 -28.23
N PHE A 546 17.95 -37.75 -27.75
CA PHE A 546 16.59 -38.27 -27.59
C PHE A 546 15.79 -37.46 -26.57
N CYS A 547 16.33 -37.26 -25.37
CA CYS A 547 15.65 -36.56 -24.29
C CYS A 547 15.40 -35.08 -24.60
N ILE A 548 16.35 -34.40 -25.23
CA ILE A 548 16.18 -32.99 -25.61
C ILE A 548 15.12 -32.82 -26.71
N THR A 549 15.08 -33.75 -27.66
CA THR A 549 14.08 -33.79 -28.73
C THR A 549 12.69 -34.02 -28.15
N VAL A 550 12.54 -35.02 -27.26
CA VAL A 550 11.27 -35.30 -26.57
C VAL A 550 10.82 -34.11 -25.75
N SER A 551 11.71 -33.49 -24.97
CA SER A 551 11.38 -32.30 -24.17
C SER A 551 10.88 -31.14 -25.04
N MET A 552 11.57 -30.88 -26.15
CA MET A 552 11.21 -29.81 -27.09
C MET A 552 9.83 -30.04 -27.72
N PHE A 553 9.56 -31.25 -28.23
CA PHE A 553 8.27 -31.56 -28.86
C PHE A 553 7.12 -31.55 -27.87
N ILE A 554 7.31 -32.10 -26.66
CA ILE A 554 6.29 -32.08 -25.61
C ILE A 554 6.00 -30.65 -25.15
N SER A 555 7.02 -29.82 -24.94
CA SER A 555 6.84 -28.42 -24.54
C SER A 555 6.16 -27.61 -25.65
N THR A 556 6.53 -27.83 -26.91
CA THR A 556 5.87 -27.18 -28.06
C THR A 556 4.40 -27.57 -28.14
N GLY A 557 4.08 -28.86 -27.97
CA GLY A 557 2.70 -29.33 -27.89
C GLY A 557 1.92 -28.69 -26.72
N ALA A 558 2.54 -28.59 -25.54
CA ALA A 558 1.93 -27.92 -24.40
C ALA A 558 1.69 -26.42 -24.65
N THR A 559 2.63 -25.72 -25.30
CA THR A 559 2.46 -24.31 -25.70
C THR A 559 1.28 -24.14 -26.64
N ILE A 560 1.14 -25.00 -27.65
CA ILE A 560 0.00 -24.96 -28.57
C ILE A 560 -1.31 -25.12 -27.78
N ILE A 561 -1.40 -26.12 -26.90
CA ILE A 561 -2.61 -26.35 -26.08
C ILE A 561 -2.92 -25.14 -25.19
N LEU A 562 -1.89 -24.51 -24.60
CA LEU A 562 -2.05 -23.31 -23.76
C LEU A 562 -2.50 -22.07 -24.56
N ILE A 563 -2.03 -21.90 -25.80
CA ILE A 563 -2.47 -20.81 -26.70
C ILE A 563 -3.96 -20.97 -27.04
N TRP A 564 -4.42 -22.20 -27.28
CA TRP A 564 -5.84 -22.45 -27.50
C TRP A 564 -6.69 -22.11 -26.27
N GLY A 565 -6.14 -22.31 -25.06
CA GLY A 565 -6.73 -21.83 -23.81
C GLY A 565 -6.86 -20.30 -23.71
N ARG A 566 -5.98 -19.54 -24.38
CA ARG A 566 -6.04 -18.06 -24.42
C ARG A 566 -7.08 -17.52 -25.41
N LEU A 567 -7.41 -18.27 -26.46
CA LEU A 567 -8.35 -17.84 -27.51
C LEU A 567 -9.83 -17.98 -27.13
N GLY A 568 -10.13 -18.17 -25.84
CA GLY A 568 -11.47 -17.91 -25.28
C GLY A 568 -12.47 -19.07 -25.36
N VAL A 569 -12.06 -20.29 -25.70
CA VAL A 569 -12.92 -21.47 -25.62
C VAL A 569 -12.95 -21.98 -24.17
N ILE A 570 -13.66 -21.25 -23.30
CA ILE A 570 -13.70 -21.46 -21.83
C ILE A 570 -14.15 -22.89 -21.46
N GLN A 571 -14.94 -23.56 -22.30
CA GLN A 571 -15.36 -24.95 -22.07
C GLN A 571 -14.22 -25.98 -22.19
N LEU A 572 -13.08 -25.62 -22.78
CA LEU A 572 -11.92 -26.50 -22.91
C LEU A 572 -10.85 -26.28 -21.83
N LEU A 573 -10.99 -25.28 -20.96
CA LEU A 573 -9.94 -24.83 -20.03
C LEU A 573 -9.56 -25.88 -18.98
N ASN A 574 -10.54 -26.67 -18.51
CA ASN A 574 -10.29 -27.81 -17.64
C ASN A 574 -9.51 -28.92 -18.36
N LEU A 575 -9.79 -29.16 -19.66
CA LEU A 575 -9.05 -30.12 -20.47
C LEU A 575 -7.60 -29.65 -20.73
N VAL A 576 -7.43 -28.35 -21.02
CA VAL A 576 -6.12 -27.72 -21.21
C VAL A 576 -5.26 -27.89 -19.96
N MET A 577 -5.80 -27.65 -18.76
CA MET A 577 -5.05 -27.78 -17.50
C MET A 577 -4.71 -29.22 -17.15
N VAL A 578 -5.62 -30.17 -17.38
CA VAL A 578 -5.39 -31.60 -17.13
C VAL A 578 -4.34 -32.19 -18.08
N VAL A 579 -4.20 -31.66 -19.30
CA VAL A 579 -3.27 -32.18 -20.31
C VAL A 579 -1.94 -31.42 -20.34
N ALA A 580 -1.96 -30.08 -20.31
CA ALA A 580 -0.74 -29.26 -20.44
C ALA A 580 0.19 -29.39 -19.23
N LEU A 581 -0.35 -29.51 -18.01
CA LEU A 581 0.46 -29.55 -16.79
C LEU A 581 1.28 -30.86 -16.69
N PRO A 582 0.72 -32.06 -16.94
CA PRO A 582 1.52 -33.28 -17.05
C PRO A 582 2.53 -33.25 -18.18
N LEU A 583 2.17 -32.70 -19.35
CA LEU A 583 3.10 -32.56 -20.47
C LEU A 583 4.30 -31.69 -20.09
N LEU A 584 4.07 -30.53 -19.49
CA LEU A 584 5.16 -29.68 -19.00
C LEU A 584 6.01 -30.36 -17.92
N GLY A 585 5.38 -31.10 -17.00
CA GLY A 585 6.10 -31.92 -16.02
C GLY A 585 7.02 -32.95 -16.70
N THR A 586 6.53 -33.65 -17.73
CA THR A 586 7.36 -34.59 -18.50
C THR A 586 8.45 -33.90 -19.32
N ALA A 587 8.19 -32.71 -19.85
CA ALA A 587 9.18 -31.91 -20.59
C ALA A 587 10.32 -31.45 -19.69
N VAL A 588 10.04 -31.02 -18.45
CA VAL A 588 11.06 -30.64 -17.46
C VAL A 588 11.91 -31.85 -17.06
N VAL A 589 11.28 -33.00 -16.79
CA VAL A 589 12.02 -34.22 -16.42
C VAL A 589 12.94 -34.67 -17.56
N THR A 590 12.45 -34.67 -18.80
CA THR A 590 13.26 -35.06 -19.97
C THR A 590 14.35 -34.03 -20.28
N LEU A 591 14.11 -32.73 -20.09
CA LEU A 591 15.15 -31.70 -20.20
C LEU A 591 16.25 -31.90 -19.16
N PHE A 592 15.87 -32.24 -17.92
CA PHE A 592 16.84 -32.53 -16.86
C PHE A 592 17.67 -33.77 -17.18
N LEU A 593 17.05 -34.84 -17.68
CA LEU A 593 17.79 -36.04 -18.13
C LEU A 593 18.74 -35.72 -19.29
N ALA A 594 18.33 -34.86 -20.23
CA ALA A 594 19.21 -34.39 -21.29
C ALA A 594 20.41 -33.64 -20.71
N PHE A 595 20.18 -32.66 -19.82
CA PHE A 595 21.27 -31.92 -19.17
C PHE A 595 22.29 -32.85 -18.50
N MET A 596 21.82 -33.87 -17.76
CA MET A 596 22.71 -34.83 -17.10
C MET A 596 23.48 -35.70 -18.10
N ALA A 597 22.82 -36.16 -19.18
CA ALA A 597 23.49 -36.91 -20.23
C ALA A 597 24.55 -36.07 -20.96
N GLY A 598 24.25 -34.80 -21.25
CA GLY A 598 25.18 -33.84 -21.83
C GLY A 598 26.40 -33.63 -20.94
N ILE A 599 26.20 -33.37 -19.64
CA ILE A 599 27.31 -33.25 -18.68
C ILE A 599 28.16 -34.53 -18.64
N TYR A 600 27.53 -35.70 -18.66
CA TYR A 600 28.26 -36.96 -18.64
C TYR A 600 29.20 -37.08 -19.84
N THR A 601 28.76 -36.70 -21.05
CA THR A 601 29.63 -36.73 -22.23
C THR A 601 30.89 -35.87 -22.07
N VAL A 602 30.76 -34.70 -21.42
CA VAL A 602 31.86 -33.75 -21.18
C VAL A 602 32.80 -34.20 -20.05
N ILE A 603 32.25 -34.72 -18.96
CA ILE A 603 32.99 -34.98 -17.71
C ILE A 603 33.45 -36.44 -17.59
N SER A 604 32.97 -37.33 -18.46
CA SER A 604 33.30 -38.76 -18.55
C SER A 604 34.78 -39.14 -18.36
N LYS A 605 35.73 -38.29 -18.78
CA LYS A 605 37.18 -38.52 -18.56
C LYS A 605 37.59 -38.49 -17.07
N LEU A 606 36.76 -37.90 -16.20
CA LEU A 606 36.86 -37.95 -14.74
C LEU A 606 35.81 -38.92 -14.18
N THR A 607 36.16 -40.20 -14.15
CA THR A 607 35.26 -41.31 -13.77
C THR A 607 34.61 -41.16 -12.38
N TRP A 608 35.33 -40.58 -11.41
CA TRP A 608 34.80 -40.31 -10.06
C TRP A 608 33.72 -39.23 -10.05
N LEU A 609 33.90 -38.19 -10.87
CA LEU A 609 32.97 -37.06 -10.94
C LEU A 609 31.71 -37.49 -11.72
N ALA A 610 31.90 -38.21 -12.82
CA ALA A 610 30.82 -38.75 -13.64
C ALA A 610 29.92 -39.73 -12.85
N THR A 611 30.49 -40.64 -12.04
CA THR A 611 29.71 -41.56 -11.20
C THR A 611 28.98 -40.84 -10.06
N THR A 612 29.61 -39.85 -9.43
CA THR A 612 28.97 -39.03 -8.39
C THR A 612 27.74 -38.28 -8.92
N PHE A 613 27.86 -37.66 -10.10
CA PHE A 613 26.72 -37.00 -10.76
C PHE A 613 25.61 -37.97 -11.13
N LEU A 614 25.93 -39.18 -11.58
CA LEU A 614 24.94 -40.19 -11.94
C LEU A 614 24.14 -40.70 -10.72
N ILE A 615 24.81 -40.89 -9.58
CA ILE A 615 24.16 -41.27 -8.32
C ILE A 615 23.23 -40.16 -7.81
N ILE A 616 23.69 -38.91 -7.84
CA ILE A 616 22.87 -37.75 -7.46
C ILE A 616 21.62 -37.67 -8.35
N THR A 617 21.79 -37.91 -9.66
CA THR A 617 20.67 -37.95 -10.62
C THR A 617 19.64 -39.01 -10.23
N CYS A 618 20.06 -40.24 -9.96
CA CYS A 618 19.16 -41.33 -9.57
C CYS A 618 18.38 -41.03 -8.28
N ILE A 619 19.01 -40.35 -7.31
CA ILE A 619 18.34 -39.96 -6.06
C ILE A 619 17.27 -38.89 -6.33
N PHE A 620 17.61 -37.87 -7.12
CA PHE A 620 16.67 -36.80 -7.46
C PHE A 620 15.50 -37.29 -8.32
N THR A 621 15.75 -38.13 -9.33
CA THR A 621 14.69 -38.67 -10.20
C THR A 621 13.76 -39.62 -9.45
N CYS A 622 14.27 -40.47 -8.54
CA CYS A 622 13.42 -41.30 -7.68
C CYS A 622 12.54 -40.49 -6.73
N LYS A 623 13.07 -39.39 -6.15
CA LYS A 623 12.27 -38.51 -5.27
C LYS A 623 11.21 -37.75 -6.04
N ILE A 624 11.55 -37.22 -7.22
CA ILE A 624 10.61 -36.48 -8.07
C ILE A 624 9.52 -37.42 -8.62
N SER A 625 9.86 -38.64 -9.03
CA SER A 625 8.89 -39.65 -9.49
C SER A 625 7.89 -40.03 -8.40
N ARG A 626 8.35 -40.20 -7.14
CA ARG A 626 7.47 -40.38 -5.98
C ARG A 626 6.56 -39.18 -5.72
N TYR A 627 7.07 -37.97 -5.90
CA TYR A 627 6.32 -36.73 -5.70
C TYR A 627 5.21 -36.56 -6.76
N ILE A 628 5.52 -36.84 -8.04
CA ILE A 628 4.56 -36.79 -9.16
C ILE A 628 3.48 -37.87 -9.02
N SER A 629 3.85 -39.08 -8.58
CA SER A 629 2.89 -40.16 -8.31
C SER A 629 1.92 -39.79 -7.17
N HIS A 630 2.40 -39.16 -6.11
CA HIS A 630 1.55 -38.68 -5.01
C HIS A 630 0.55 -37.61 -5.45
N TYR A 631 0.96 -36.70 -6.34
CA TYR A 631 0.06 -35.65 -6.87
C TYR A 631 -1.04 -36.23 -7.79
N ARG A 632 -0.74 -37.27 -8.59
CA ARG A 632 -1.77 -37.99 -9.37
C ARG A 632 -2.84 -38.63 -8.49
N PHE A 633 -2.46 -39.21 -7.35
CA PHE A 633 -3.41 -39.83 -6.42
C PHE A 633 -4.28 -38.80 -5.68
N ILE A 634 -3.73 -37.67 -5.28
CA ILE A 634 -4.48 -36.60 -4.61
C ILE A 634 -5.51 -35.97 -5.58
N PHE A 635 -5.14 -35.80 -6.85
CA PHE A 635 -6.03 -35.22 -7.85
C PHE A 635 -7.15 -36.18 -8.31
N LEU A 636 -6.84 -37.48 -8.47
CA LEU A 636 -7.85 -38.51 -8.78
C LEU A 636 -8.78 -38.78 -7.60
N ALA A 637 -8.29 -38.73 -6.35
CA ALA A 637 -9.13 -38.84 -5.16
C ALA A 637 -10.14 -37.68 -5.06
N SER A 638 -9.70 -36.46 -5.38
CA SER A 638 -10.57 -35.28 -5.42
C SER A 638 -11.66 -35.35 -6.52
N LEU A 639 -11.38 -36.01 -7.64
CA LEU A 639 -12.38 -36.25 -8.70
C LEU A 639 -13.37 -37.38 -8.34
N ALA A 640 -12.88 -38.46 -7.71
CA ALA A 640 -13.73 -39.57 -7.25
C ALA A 640 -14.68 -39.17 -6.11
N GLU A 641 -14.28 -38.20 -5.28
CA GLU A 641 -15.14 -37.64 -4.23
C GLU A 641 -16.24 -36.72 -4.79
N LYS A 642 -16.05 -36.19 -6.00
CA LYS A 642 -17.02 -35.35 -6.71
C LYS A 642 -18.07 -36.15 -7.49
N GLU A 643 -17.75 -37.35 -7.97
CA GLU A 643 -18.75 -38.25 -8.60
C GLU A 643 -19.68 -38.91 -7.58
N ARG A 644 -19.28 -39.00 -6.30
CA ARG A 644 -20.13 -39.59 -5.23
C ARG A 644 -21.27 -38.65 -4.77
N GLN A 645 -21.42 -37.48 -5.39
CA GLN A 645 -22.45 -36.47 -5.12
C GLN A 645 -23.47 -36.29 -6.27
N LEU A 646 -23.63 -37.25 -7.19
CA LEU A 646 -24.80 -37.30 -8.08
C LEU A 646 -25.91 -38.21 -7.48
N PRO A 647 -27.14 -37.72 -7.27
CA PRO A 647 -28.25 -38.60 -6.94
C PRO A 647 -28.67 -39.42 -8.18
N LEU A 648 -28.92 -40.72 -7.95
CA LEU A 648 -29.57 -41.63 -8.91
C LEU A 648 -30.95 -41.09 -9.33
N PRO A 649 -31.42 -41.34 -10.58
CA PRO A 649 -32.71 -40.84 -11.02
C PRO A 649 -33.84 -41.58 -10.29
N PHE A 650 -34.74 -40.80 -9.68
CA PHE A 650 -35.93 -41.30 -8.99
C PHE A 650 -36.90 -41.92 -10.01
N VAL A 651 -37.24 -43.18 -9.80
CA VAL A 651 -38.34 -43.88 -10.48
C VAL A 651 -39.65 -43.28 -9.98
N ALA A 652 -40.51 -42.86 -10.90
CA ALA A 652 -41.85 -42.37 -10.59
C ALA A 652 -42.80 -43.55 -10.37
N GLU A 653 -43.58 -43.50 -9.28
CA GLU A 653 -44.83 -44.26 -9.16
C GLU A 653 -45.99 -43.32 -8.83
N PRO A 654 -47.22 -43.68 -9.26
CA PRO A 654 -48.25 -42.72 -9.61
C PRO A 654 -49.21 -42.42 -8.46
N LYS A 655 -49.84 -41.25 -8.61
CA LYS A 655 -50.95 -40.74 -7.81
C LYS A 655 -52.12 -41.73 -7.76
N GLU A 656 -52.66 -41.93 -6.55
CA GLU A 656 -54.09 -41.81 -6.25
C GLU A 656 -54.28 -41.07 -4.92
#